data_AF-B0MZP0-F1
#
_entry.id   AF-B0MZP0-F1
#
_cell.length_a   1.000
_cell.length_b   1.000
_cell.length_c   1.000
_cell.angle_alpha   90.00
_cell.angle_beta   90.00
_cell.angle_gamma   90.00
#
_symmetry.space_group_name_H-M   'P 1'
#
loop_
_entity.id
_entity.type
_entity.pdbx_description
1 polymer ?
#
loop_
_entity_poly.entity_id
_entity_poly.type
_entity_poly.pdbx_seq_one_letter_code
_entity_poly.pdbx_strand_id
1 'polypeptide(L)'
;MSSRQVIARGQTTIYIQKDSYTISQSLGEYVFPADHSGKVLSAVSLTSTIKVTCGDSEYKDFTIGVIVKPAGFSSISVDNSRKTVTYTVATGTTTLAEHGSLDIPVTIAGAVYSLSFVWSKAKAGAPGTAGADANLLDWVREWNTGKTLIDSHTVITPKLFAGVKNADGTVTGTAIGRFSLSTKTASGGIATETIDGICGFRNGSKTFLLDNGGNVQLGYGDQFVRYDALTGKITFGAGVSLNWTNAIQQAKTETLNAAAATAQSKADAALGSAKSYADTKKSEAVTQAGKDADGKISALTATLNTSIADAKKAGTDARAVADAITSKANAEGWSNKLTYIDANGIFTGKLSANTVNAININASQITAGTIATARLNAAEIRSNIINAAYINGLTCAFVRGTIGGWTIGATTLSNSHILLDSGNKRVVVYGASSGATSGKRVQIYYNSDTDFGFYATDAAGNCLARFGSANQIAGWNIDANRIYKNNIALGADGSIMNGSKWKLNNDGSGSIASGNISWDAAGAVTFSAAVSLNWKNDIEAAKRANFGYPYYHKIVIYGEEDKYYPVIFKGGDQTFKRDILIRRAYSEQAPDSWNNTTHKGGLVLLLKANFGGWGGIGYSWDIYELSETYCRMFAGAQLCGNCCMFAVFLRGGGTTGAVYHIYSDQPIVNNIYSPSPIPAAPQIAYNCDLIFQSGSNTANAPGARTLTATVQEEIRRHRFIALAQSSDSTLAAHPLTYIGSTGIYTGTLTAAQVNAVSIDAGSIRTGTLSADRLAAGSINSTKLDAGSIKANIINTDYINGLTCTFVRGKIGGWTIGADNITAGSVGAVGAMPIQMRTAASGSGYWYNGAYKPQGIVMTWYQSSNAGHVVFGQIAASGNSVKTGFLGIQMMTWDHVEYFCLSANYTKSGAKEIYNRIAGWAFDNTRIWKNNVSLGADGSITNGTRWKLNNDGSASFGSGRSIFNTDGSGQVANGKFKWDAAGNIIAQGGKFKDVTIQGTIRSAFVQNDPSIWIVVGGGTTSDVQTDPVHYDNVVCTQTGGWNENINLQWTLENSGRRICLVNYRWGSTISTGVMSITAPSGKYFFEDGISKTTLKFSREVIEMIGYGDDKTFFGWIVLNRRDLMTTSRYGKFQQILVTGIVTGTTSSASVRFLCFDGSKSVSVSRLGKGMYRIYLPSTWGLSSRYLVMATGIYSTAENTPIYPTVKAIYSYYFDIYTQDDASRNDGSFNFQVISTADWDL
;
A
#
# COMPACT_ATOMS: atom_id res chain seq x y z
N MET A 1 23.57 -34.27 58.88
CA MET A 1 24.74 -33.40 58.72
C MET A 1 24.69 -32.28 59.75
N SER A 2 25.72 -32.17 60.59
CA SER A 2 26.24 -30.94 61.20
C SER A 2 27.59 -31.33 61.83
N SER A 3 28.74 -30.72 61.55
CA SER A 3 29.07 -29.79 60.47
C SER A 3 30.57 -29.88 60.11
N ARG A 4 30.90 -29.90 58.80
CA ARG A 4 32.19 -29.59 58.16
C ARG A 4 31.79 -29.15 56.73
N GLN A 5 32.14 -28.01 56.15
CA GLN A 5 33.33 -27.14 56.20
C GLN A 5 34.54 -27.70 55.42
N VAL A 6 35.10 -26.82 54.57
CA VAL A 6 36.01 -27.02 53.42
C VAL A 6 37.28 -27.83 53.72
N ILE A 7 37.85 -28.54 52.72
CA ILE A 7 39.26 -28.99 52.80
C ILE A 7 40.17 -28.73 51.56
N ALA A 8 39.94 -29.26 50.34
CA ALA A 8 41.06 -29.32 49.36
C ALA A 8 40.76 -29.20 47.84
N ARG A 9 41.74 -28.59 47.12
CA ARG A 9 42.11 -28.90 45.72
C ARG A 9 43.24 -29.95 45.75
N GLY A 10 43.32 -30.84 44.76
CA GLY A 10 44.43 -31.80 44.60
C GLY A 10 45.37 -31.41 43.45
N GLN A 11 46.68 -31.55 43.67
CA GLN A 11 47.73 -31.43 42.66
C GLN A 11 48.60 -32.69 42.73
N THR A 12 48.92 -33.29 41.57
CA THR A 12 49.76 -34.50 41.48
C THR A 12 51.11 -34.15 40.87
N THR A 13 52.19 -34.59 41.51
CA THR A 13 53.56 -34.53 40.97
C THR A 13 53.96 -35.93 40.49
N ILE A 14 54.40 -36.05 39.25
CA ILE A 14 54.89 -37.31 38.66
C ILE A 14 56.41 -37.24 38.57
N TYR A 15 57.10 -38.25 39.10
CA TYR A 15 58.54 -38.43 38.91
C TYR A 15 58.80 -39.28 37.67
N ILE A 16 59.68 -38.81 36.78
CA ILE A 16 60.10 -39.54 35.58
C ILE A 16 61.34 -40.37 35.94
N GLN A 17 61.28 -41.69 35.77
CA GLN A 17 62.46 -42.56 35.84
C GLN A 17 63.43 -42.21 34.70
N LYS A 18 64.71 -42.01 35.02
CA LYS A 18 65.75 -41.61 34.04
C LYS A 18 66.75 -42.72 33.70
N ASP A 19 66.54 -43.92 34.24
CA ASP A 19 67.40 -45.10 34.13
C ASP A 19 66.84 -46.18 33.18
N SER A 20 65.67 -45.95 32.58
CA SER A 20 65.04 -46.87 31.64
C SER A 20 65.63 -46.76 30.22
N TYR A 21 65.94 -47.90 29.60
CA TYR A 21 66.31 -47.97 28.19
C TYR A 21 65.07 -47.97 27.30
N THR A 22 65.04 -47.09 26.30
CA THR A 22 64.07 -47.10 25.19
C THR A 22 64.79 -47.51 23.92
N ILE A 23 64.30 -48.55 23.25
CA ILE A 23 64.85 -49.06 22.00
C ILE A 23 63.85 -48.77 20.87
N SER A 24 64.30 -48.16 19.78
CA SER A 24 63.48 -47.88 18.61
C SER A 24 64.20 -48.23 17.31
N GLN A 25 63.44 -48.39 16.23
CA GLN A 25 63.95 -48.66 14.89
C GLN A 25 63.25 -47.77 13.86
N SER A 26 63.97 -47.36 12.80
CA SER A 26 63.42 -46.46 11.78
C SER A 26 62.45 -47.13 10.80
N LEU A 27 62.50 -48.46 10.67
CA LEU A 27 61.60 -49.25 9.84
C LEU A 27 61.28 -50.58 10.54
N GLY A 28 60.06 -50.70 11.07
CA GLY A 28 59.57 -51.91 11.75
C GLY A 28 58.65 -52.80 10.91
N GLU A 29 58.14 -52.31 9.78
CA GLU A 29 57.28 -53.09 8.89
C GLU A 29 57.45 -52.73 7.40
N TYR A 30 57.10 -53.65 6.50
CA TYR A 30 57.04 -53.39 5.06
C TYR A 30 56.06 -54.30 4.28
N VAL A 31 55.47 -53.79 3.19
CA VAL A 31 54.56 -54.54 2.31
C VAL A 31 55.21 -54.74 0.93
N PHE A 32 55.47 -55.98 0.55
CA PHE A 32 56.09 -56.32 -0.73
C PHE A 32 55.02 -56.46 -1.85
N PRO A 33 55.13 -55.70 -2.97
CA PRO A 33 54.20 -55.84 -4.09
C PRO A 33 54.46 -57.13 -4.88
N ALA A 34 53.40 -57.90 -5.10
CA ALA A 34 53.45 -59.20 -5.77
C ALA A 34 52.34 -59.33 -6.83
N ASP A 35 52.58 -60.18 -7.84
CA ASP A 35 51.53 -60.57 -8.79
C ASP A 35 50.46 -61.46 -8.13
N HIS A 36 49.43 -61.83 -8.91
CA HIS A 36 48.33 -62.67 -8.44
C HIS A 36 48.75 -64.09 -7.99
N SER A 37 49.96 -64.54 -8.34
CA SER A 37 50.53 -65.81 -7.88
C SER A 37 51.33 -65.65 -6.57
N GLY A 38 51.59 -64.42 -6.13
CA GLY A 38 52.41 -64.13 -4.94
C GLY A 38 53.90 -63.98 -5.24
N LYS A 39 54.28 -63.81 -6.50
CA LYS A 39 55.65 -63.54 -6.95
C LYS A 39 55.97 -62.05 -6.84
N VAL A 40 57.03 -61.69 -6.12
CA VAL A 40 57.45 -60.30 -5.92
C VAL A 40 57.88 -59.67 -7.25
N LEU A 41 57.34 -58.49 -7.58
CA LEU A 41 57.44 -57.88 -8.92
C LEU A 41 58.79 -57.19 -9.21
N SER A 42 59.47 -56.69 -8.18
CA SER A 42 60.73 -55.95 -8.29
C SER A 42 61.69 -56.31 -7.15
N ALA A 43 62.98 -56.04 -7.32
CA ALA A 43 63.95 -56.25 -6.24
C ALA A 43 63.82 -55.11 -5.22
N VAL A 44 63.80 -55.44 -3.94
CA VAL A 44 63.57 -54.51 -2.84
C VAL A 44 64.69 -54.66 -1.83
N SER A 45 65.33 -53.55 -1.45
CA SER A 45 66.35 -53.50 -0.39
C SER A 45 66.03 -52.34 0.55
N LEU A 46 65.94 -52.62 1.85
CA LEU A 46 65.41 -51.74 2.89
C LEU A 46 66.39 -51.70 4.05
N THR A 47 66.70 -50.54 4.61
CA THR A 47 67.60 -50.43 5.77
C THR A 47 66.87 -49.77 6.93
N SER A 48 66.89 -50.44 8.09
CA SER A 48 66.37 -49.95 9.37
C SER A 48 67.54 -49.58 10.29
N THR A 49 67.50 -48.39 10.88
CA THR A 49 68.47 -47.94 11.89
C THR A 49 67.89 -48.17 13.27
N ILE A 50 68.63 -48.87 14.14
CA ILE A 50 68.26 -49.09 15.54
C ILE A 50 68.92 -48.03 16.41
N LYS A 51 68.18 -47.51 17.38
CA LYS A 51 68.64 -46.51 18.34
C LYS A 51 68.18 -46.88 19.75
N VAL A 52 69.07 -46.67 20.72
CA VAL A 52 68.79 -46.81 22.14
C VAL A 52 68.94 -45.44 22.80
N THR A 53 68.03 -45.09 23.71
CA THR A 53 68.21 -43.99 24.67
C THR A 53 68.10 -44.54 26.10
N CYS A 54 68.84 -43.97 27.04
CA CYS A 54 68.68 -44.20 28.48
C CYS A 54 68.15 -42.91 29.09
N GLY A 55 66.90 -42.94 29.57
CA GLY A 55 66.12 -41.73 29.77
C GLY A 55 66.14 -40.84 28.52
N ASP A 56 66.52 -39.58 28.71
CA ASP A 56 66.57 -38.55 27.65
C ASP A 56 67.85 -38.59 26.78
N SER A 57 68.82 -39.46 27.08
CA SER A 57 70.16 -39.44 26.45
C SER A 57 70.40 -40.59 25.48
N GLU A 58 71.06 -40.32 24.34
CA GLU A 58 71.41 -41.36 23.35
C GLU A 58 72.48 -42.32 23.89
N TYR A 59 72.16 -43.61 23.90
CA TYR A 59 73.04 -44.68 24.37
C TYR A 59 73.63 -45.43 23.16
N LYS A 60 74.96 -45.44 23.06
CA LYS A 60 75.67 -45.91 21.84
C LYS A 60 76.33 -47.28 21.97
N ASP A 61 76.54 -47.75 23.20
CA ASP A 61 77.26 -49.00 23.49
C ASP A 61 76.32 -50.21 23.54
N PHE A 62 75.65 -50.45 22.42
CA PHE A 62 74.78 -51.61 22.22
C PHE A 62 75.16 -52.35 20.94
N THR A 63 74.91 -53.65 20.88
CA THR A 63 75.17 -54.47 19.70
C THR A 63 73.91 -55.17 19.21
N ILE A 64 73.67 -55.10 17.90
CA ILE A 64 72.65 -55.86 17.22
C ILE A 64 73.24 -57.26 16.99
N GLY A 65 72.57 -58.30 17.49
CA GLY A 65 73.00 -59.69 17.36
C GLY A 65 72.79 -60.25 15.96
N VAL A 66 73.13 -61.53 15.79
CA VAL A 66 72.93 -62.24 14.51
C VAL A 66 71.43 -62.48 14.30
N ILE A 67 70.95 -62.13 13.10
CA ILE A 67 69.53 -62.27 12.72
C ILE A 67 69.37 -63.46 11.78
N VAL A 68 68.44 -64.36 12.08
CA VAL A 68 68.20 -65.58 11.30
C VAL A 68 67.45 -65.27 10.02
N LYS A 69 68.09 -65.44 8.85
CA LYS A 69 67.49 -65.10 7.54
C LYS A 69 66.35 -66.08 7.16
N PRO A 70 65.08 -65.63 7.07
CA PRO A 70 63.98 -66.50 6.66
C PRO A 70 63.94 -66.73 5.14
N ALA A 71 63.07 -67.65 4.70
CA ALA A 71 62.87 -67.94 3.28
C ALA A 71 62.34 -66.71 2.52
N GLY A 72 62.79 -66.54 1.27
CA GLY A 72 62.43 -65.41 0.41
C GLY A 72 63.35 -64.18 0.50
N PHE A 73 64.01 -63.93 1.63
CA PHE A 73 65.05 -62.89 1.70
C PHE A 73 66.33 -63.37 1.02
N SER A 74 66.86 -62.57 0.09
CA SER A 74 68.14 -62.83 -0.57
C SER A 74 69.31 -62.55 0.38
N SER A 75 69.23 -61.48 1.17
CA SER A 75 70.16 -61.20 2.27
C SER A 75 69.47 -60.46 3.41
N ILE A 76 69.99 -60.67 4.62
CA ILE A 76 69.79 -59.79 5.77
C ILE A 76 71.17 -59.55 6.36
N SER A 77 71.59 -58.29 6.47
CA SER A 77 72.93 -57.91 6.94
C SER A 77 72.85 -56.89 8.07
N VAL A 78 73.63 -57.12 9.12
CA VAL A 78 73.73 -56.26 10.30
C VAL A 78 75.04 -55.50 10.27
N ASP A 79 74.98 -54.18 10.39
CA ASP A 79 76.15 -53.31 10.53
C ASP A 79 76.16 -52.72 11.95
N ASN A 80 77.00 -53.28 12.81
CA ASN A 80 77.17 -52.84 14.20
C ASN A 80 77.96 -51.54 14.35
N SER A 81 78.60 -51.03 13.29
CA SER A 81 79.25 -49.71 13.29
C SER A 81 78.24 -48.59 13.03
N ARG A 82 77.29 -48.82 12.11
CA ARG A 82 76.20 -47.89 11.75
C ARG A 82 74.91 -48.10 12.56
N LYS A 83 74.82 -49.19 13.33
CA LYS A 83 73.63 -49.66 14.06
C LYS A 83 72.43 -49.88 13.12
N THR A 84 72.68 -50.46 11.95
CA THR A 84 71.66 -50.68 10.92
C THR A 84 71.47 -52.16 10.58
N VAL A 85 70.25 -52.54 10.20
CA VAL A 85 69.91 -53.83 9.59
C VAL A 85 69.35 -53.59 8.19
N THR A 86 69.94 -54.23 7.19
CA THR A 86 69.47 -54.16 5.80
C THR A 86 68.82 -55.48 5.39
N TYR A 87 67.57 -55.42 4.93
CA TYR A 87 66.76 -56.52 4.44
C TYR A 87 66.65 -56.45 2.91
N THR A 88 66.95 -57.54 2.20
CA THR A 88 66.84 -57.58 0.73
C THR A 88 66.04 -58.78 0.25
N VAL A 89 65.17 -58.55 -0.73
CA VAL A 89 64.36 -59.55 -1.46
C VAL A 89 64.57 -59.34 -2.96
N ALA A 90 64.85 -60.41 -3.71
CA ALA A 90 65.08 -60.32 -5.15
C ALA A 90 63.76 -60.23 -5.95
N THR A 91 63.81 -59.63 -7.15
CA THR A 91 62.69 -59.71 -8.09
C THR A 91 62.40 -61.17 -8.45
N GLY A 92 61.12 -61.49 -8.65
CA GLY A 92 60.68 -62.84 -8.98
C GLY A 92 60.63 -63.81 -7.80
N THR A 93 60.87 -63.36 -6.57
CA THR A 93 60.79 -64.20 -5.38
C THR A 93 59.37 -64.73 -5.17
N THR A 94 59.21 -66.05 -5.19
CA THR A 94 57.94 -66.75 -4.88
C THR A 94 57.90 -67.31 -3.46
N THR A 95 59.06 -67.55 -2.84
CA THR A 95 59.22 -68.28 -1.57
C THR A 95 59.13 -67.44 -0.31
N LEU A 96 58.99 -66.12 -0.43
CA LEU A 96 58.69 -65.24 0.71
C LEU A 96 57.28 -65.58 1.23
N ALA A 97 57.09 -65.62 2.55
CA ALA A 97 55.76 -65.85 3.14
C ALA A 97 54.82 -64.66 2.89
N GLU A 98 53.51 -64.93 2.84
CA GLU A 98 52.46 -63.91 2.63
C GLU A 98 52.42 -62.85 3.72
N HIS A 99 52.79 -63.24 4.94
CA HIS A 99 53.14 -62.38 6.05
C HIS A 99 54.17 -63.09 6.93
N GLY A 100 54.92 -62.33 7.73
CA GLY A 100 55.88 -62.89 8.66
C GLY A 100 56.47 -61.84 9.59
N SER A 101 57.18 -62.31 10.60
CA SER A 101 57.91 -61.47 11.55
C SER A 101 59.30 -62.06 11.79
N LEU A 102 60.24 -61.19 12.11
CA LEU A 102 61.66 -61.47 12.29
C LEU A 102 62.13 -60.84 13.59
N ASP A 103 62.75 -61.63 14.48
CA ASP A 103 63.30 -61.11 15.72
C ASP A 103 64.70 -60.50 15.52
N ILE A 104 64.94 -59.38 16.19
CA ILE A 104 66.15 -58.57 16.11
C ILE A 104 66.70 -58.40 17.53
N PRO A 105 67.66 -59.24 17.95
CA PRO A 105 68.26 -59.12 19.27
C PRO A 105 69.15 -57.88 19.36
N VAL A 106 68.93 -57.06 20.38
CA VAL A 106 69.69 -55.85 20.71
C VAL A 106 70.25 -56.01 22.12
N THR A 107 71.57 -56.13 22.23
CA THR A 107 72.26 -56.32 23.52
C THR A 107 72.72 -54.98 24.08
N ILE A 108 72.28 -54.65 25.28
CA ILE A 108 72.58 -53.40 26.01
C ILE A 108 73.12 -53.78 27.39
N ALA A 109 74.32 -53.32 27.75
CA ALA A 109 74.94 -53.60 29.05
C ALA A 109 74.95 -55.10 29.45
N GLY A 110 75.06 -56.01 28.48
CA GLY A 110 75.07 -57.46 28.68
C GLY A 110 73.68 -58.14 28.72
N ALA A 111 72.58 -57.38 28.76
CA ALA A 111 71.22 -57.91 28.65
C ALA A 111 70.72 -57.86 27.20
N VAL A 112 70.05 -58.92 26.74
CA VAL A 112 69.47 -59.01 25.39
C VAL A 112 68.00 -58.61 25.42
N TYR A 113 67.64 -57.66 24.56
CA TYR A 113 66.27 -57.21 24.30
C TYR A 113 65.91 -57.54 22.85
N SER A 114 64.62 -57.67 22.55
CA SER A 114 64.15 -58.00 21.19
C SER A 114 63.32 -56.86 20.59
N LEU A 115 63.66 -56.48 19.36
CA LEU A 115 62.78 -55.76 18.43
C LEU A 115 62.32 -56.72 17.34
N SER A 116 61.22 -56.42 16.64
CA SER A 116 60.77 -57.25 15.52
C SER A 116 60.56 -56.45 14.24
N PHE A 117 60.92 -57.03 13.08
CA PHE A 117 60.55 -56.51 11.77
C PHE A 117 59.46 -57.40 11.15
N VAL A 118 58.33 -56.80 10.74
CA VAL A 118 57.15 -57.49 10.20
C VAL A 118 57.04 -57.24 8.70
N TRP A 119 56.53 -58.20 7.94
CA TRP A 119 56.19 -57.97 6.54
C TRP A 119 54.88 -58.62 6.12
N SER A 120 54.34 -58.15 5.00
CA SER A 120 53.25 -58.78 4.27
C SER A 120 53.45 -58.66 2.75
N LYS A 121 52.65 -59.39 1.96
CA LYS A 121 52.57 -59.22 0.50
C LYS A 121 51.27 -58.54 0.10
N ALA A 122 51.35 -57.62 -0.85
CA ALA A 122 50.19 -57.10 -1.58
C ALA A 122 50.11 -57.79 -2.94
N LYS A 123 49.21 -58.78 -3.08
CA LYS A 123 48.95 -59.49 -4.34
C LYS A 123 48.02 -58.69 -5.25
N ALA A 124 48.36 -58.61 -6.53
CA ALA A 124 47.43 -58.19 -7.58
C ALA A 124 46.23 -59.16 -7.69
N GLY A 125 45.06 -58.67 -8.10
CA GLY A 125 43.91 -59.54 -8.37
C GLY A 125 44.16 -60.51 -9.52
N ALA A 126 43.62 -61.73 -9.43
CA ALA A 126 43.71 -62.71 -10.51
C ALA A 126 42.89 -62.24 -11.74
N PRO A 127 43.47 -62.23 -12.96
CA PRO A 127 42.70 -61.99 -14.18
C PRO A 127 41.65 -63.10 -14.36
N GLY A 128 40.39 -62.73 -14.58
CA GLY A 128 39.30 -63.68 -14.77
C GLY A 128 39.42 -64.48 -16.07
N THR A 129 39.15 -65.78 -16.01
CA THR A 129 39.16 -66.67 -17.18
C THR A 129 37.99 -66.35 -18.11
N ALA A 130 38.26 -66.21 -19.41
CA ALA A 130 37.22 -65.90 -20.39
C ALA A 130 36.17 -67.04 -20.48
N GLY A 131 34.90 -66.70 -20.20
CA GLY A 131 33.74 -67.57 -20.48
C GLY A 131 33.05 -68.24 -19.27
N ALA A 132 33.48 -67.97 -18.04
CA ALA A 132 32.93 -68.63 -16.84
C ALA A 132 32.15 -67.67 -15.91
N ASP A 133 31.10 -67.01 -16.43
CA ASP A 133 30.26 -66.09 -15.65
C ASP A 133 28.77 -66.13 -16.07
N ALA A 134 28.05 -67.16 -15.62
CA ALA A 134 26.61 -67.32 -15.88
C ALA A 134 25.71 -66.39 -15.03
N ASN A 135 26.28 -65.65 -14.07
CA ASN A 135 25.55 -64.78 -13.13
C ASN A 135 25.93 -63.29 -13.23
N LEU A 136 26.72 -62.88 -14.24
CA LEU A 136 26.98 -61.45 -14.46
C LEU A 136 25.71 -60.74 -14.99
N LEU A 137 25.30 -59.71 -14.25
CA LEU A 137 24.23 -58.80 -14.61
C LEU A 137 24.49 -58.20 -16.00
N ASP A 138 23.43 -58.09 -16.83
CA ASP A 138 23.57 -57.76 -18.26
C ASP A 138 24.30 -56.43 -18.53
N TRP A 139 24.26 -55.47 -17.59
CA TRP A 139 25.01 -54.22 -17.69
C TRP A 139 26.54 -54.41 -17.64
N VAL A 140 27.03 -55.37 -16.86
CA VAL A 140 28.46 -55.75 -16.82
C VAL A 140 28.85 -56.45 -18.12
N ARG A 141 27.92 -57.26 -18.67
CA ARG A 141 28.12 -57.88 -19.98
C ARG A 141 28.25 -56.83 -21.08
N GLU A 142 27.40 -55.81 -21.12
CA GLU A 142 27.48 -54.76 -22.16
C GLU A 142 28.68 -53.82 -21.98
N TRP A 143 29.05 -53.48 -20.74
CA TRP A 143 30.25 -52.68 -20.42
C TRP A 143 31.53 -53.26 -21.03
N ASN A 144 31.64 -54.59 -21.08
CA ASN A 144 32.79 -55.31 -21.61
C ASN A 144 32.77 -55.49 -23.16
N THR A 145 31.80 -54.93 -23.89
CA THR A 145 31.68 -55.10 -25.37
C THR A 145 32.36 -54.04 -26.23
N GLY A 146 33.18 -53.16 -25.66
CA GLY A 146 33.97 -52.18 -26.44
C GLY A 146 33.17 -51.03 -27.06
N LYS A 147 31.94 -50.78 -26.60
CA LYS A 147 31.10 -49.64 -27.02
C LYS A 147 31.38 -48.33 -26.27
N THR A 148 32.34 -48.33 -25.35
CA THR A 148 32.77 -47.18 -24.56
C THR A 148 33.75 -46.34 -25.40
N LEU A 149 33.28 -45.24 -25.98
CA LEU A 149 34.14 -44.28 -26.67
C LEU A 149 34.58 -43.19 -25.68
N ILE A 150 35.90 -43.05 -25.49
CA ILE A 150 36.52 -41.96 -24.74
C ILE A 150 37.54 -41.30 -25.66
N ASP A 151 37.27 -40.05 -26.03
CA ASP A 151 38.18 -39.19 -26.80
C ASP A 151 38.32 -37.81 -26.14
N SER A 152 39.00 -36.87 -26.81
CA SER A 152 39.27 -35.53 -26.27
C SER A 152 38.04 -34.64 -26.09
N HIS A 153 36.87 -35.02 -26.62
CA HIS A 153 35.63 -34.26 -26.58
C HIS A 153 34.42 -35.08 -26.09
N THR A 154 34.55 -36.40 -25.93
CA THR A 154 33.43 -37.32 -25.67
C THR A 154 33.79 -38.41 -24.66
N VAL A 155 32.90 -38.68 -23.70
CA VAL A 155 32.92 -39.85 -22.82
C VAL A 155 31.55 -40.53 -22.88
N ILE A 156 31.47 -41.73 -23.45
CA ILE A 156 30.21 -42.48 -23.59
C ILE A 156 30.20 -43.71 -22.69
N THR A 157 29.20 -43.81 -21.80
CA THR A 157 28.87 -45.01 -21.01
C THR A 157 27.76 -45.85 -21.71
N PRO A 158 27.62 -47.16 -21.40
CA PRO A 158 26.73 -48.06 -22.16
C PRO A 158 25.22 -47.77 -22.04
N LYS A 159 24.42 -48.44 -22.89
CA LYS A 159 22.96 -48.25 -23.04
C LYS A 159 22.18 -48.97 -21.95
N LEU A 160 22.14 -48.40 -20.76
CA LEU A 160 21.54 -49.05 -19.60
C LEU A 160 20.01 -48.90 -19.61
N PHE A 161 19.28 -50.01 -19.71
CA PHE A 161 17.86 -50.08 -19.34
C PHE A 161 17.68 -51.04 -18.15
N ALA A 162 17.02 -50.56 -17.10
CA ALA A 162 16.70 -51.33 -15.90
C ALA A 162 15.19 -51.33 -15.67
N GLY A 163 14.53 -52.48 -15.88
CA GLY A 163 13.08 -52.61 -15.74
C GLY A 163 12.49 -53.82 -16.43
N VAL A 164 11.18 -53.80 -16.65
CA VAL A 164 10.41 -54.86 -17.30
C VAL A 164 9.76 -54.36 -18.60
N LYS A 165 9.60 -55.27 -19.56
CA LYS A 165 8.79 -55.04 -20.76
C LYS A 165 7.33 -55.41 -20.45
N ASN A 166 6.41 -54.49 -20.74
CA ASN A 166 4.97 -54.68 -20.54
C ASN A 166 4.39 -55.55 -21.67
N ALA A 167 3.21 -56.14 -21.44
CA ALA A 167 2.54 -57.01 -22.42
C ALA A 167 2.20 -56.32 -23.75
N ASP A 168 2.03 -55.00 -23.75
CA ASP A 168 1.79 -54.18 -24.94
C ASP A 168 3.07 -53.81 -25.73
N GLY A 169 4.22 -54.31 -25.29
CA GLY A 169 5.51 -54.06 -25.92
C GLY A 169 6.24 -52.82 -25.41
N THR A 170 5.57 -51.95 -24.63
CA THR A 170 6.22 -50.80 -23.97
C THR A 170 7.09 -51.23 -22.78
N VAL A 171 7.74 -50.29 -22.12
CA VAL A 171 8.61 -50.57 -20.96
C VAL A 171 8.16 -49.88 -19.66
N THR A 172 8.53 -50.47 -18.53
CA THR A 172 8.42 -49.91 -17.18
C THR A 172 9.78 -50.03 -16.52
N GLY A 173 10.45 -48.92 -16.23
CA GLY A 173 11.85 -48.90 -15.79
C GLY A 173 12.57 -47.61 -16.14
N THR A 174 13.89 -47.59 -15.98
CA THR A 174 14.75 -46.43 -16.30
C THR A 174 15.66 -46.76 -17.48
N ALA A 175 15.74 -45.85 -18.45
CA ALA A 175 16.67 -45.87 -19.58
C ALA A 175 17.72 -44.77 -19.42
N ILE A 176 18.99 -45.08 -19.72
CA ILE A 176 20.13 -44.15 -19.70
C ILE A 176 20.90 -44.33 -21.02
N GLY A 177 21.01 -43.26 -21.80
CA GLY A 177 21.76 -43.23 -23.07
C GLY A 177 20.90 -42.84 -24.27
N ARG A 178 21.38 -43.18 -25.48
CA ARG A 178 20.71 -42.85 -26.76
C ARG A 178 20.26 -44.09 -27.53
N PHE A 179 18.96 -44.43 -27.48
CA PHE A 179 18.37 -45.58 -28.18
C PHE A 179 16.84 -45.52 -28.24
N SER A 180 16.24 -46.23 -29.19
CA SER A 180 14.80 -46.24 -29.40
C SER A 180 14.08 -47.25 -28.48
N LEU A 181 12.94 -46.84 -27.91
CA LEU A 181 12.04 -47.65 -27.09
C LEU A 181 10.59 -47.44 -27.51
N SER A 182 9.73 -48.42 -27.28
CA SER A 182 8.28 -48.26 -27.44
C SER A 182 7.71 -47.56 -26.20
N THR A 183 7.21 -46.34 -26.38
CA THR A 183 6.63 -45.49 -25.34
C THR A 183 5.16 -45.18 -25.67
N LYS A 184 4.40 -44.70 -24.69
CA LYS A 184 3.04 -44.20 -24.93
C LYS A 184 3.07 -42.74 -25.36
N THR A 185 2.16 -42.36 -26.25
CA THR A 185 1.85 -40.98 -26.61
C THR A 185 0.89 -40.37 -25.59
N ALA A 186 0.76 -39.04 -25.56
CA ALA A 186 -0.19 -38.36 -24.65
C ALA A 186 -1.64 -38.87 -24.78
N SER A 187 -2.03 -39.40 -25.94
CA SER A 187 -3.34 -40.02 -26.21
C SER A 187 -3.43 -41.52 -25.85
N GLY A 188 -2.38 -42.13 -25.29
CA GLY A 188 -2.33 -43.53 -24.88
C GLY A 188 -1.94 -44.53 -25.97
N GLY A 189 -1.77 -44.09 -27.22
CA GLY A 189 -1.26 -44.92 -28.32
C GLY A 189 0.22 -45.27 -28.14
N ILE A 190 0.71 -46.31 -28.83
CA ILE A 190 2.11 -46.76 -28.71
C ILE A 190 2.91 -46.25 -29.91
N ALA A 191 4.07 -45.64 -29.63
CA ALA A 191 4.99 -45.12 -30.64
C ALA A 191 6.43 -45.52 -30.31
N THR A 192 7.30 -45.57 -31.32
CA THR A 192 8.74 -45.74 -31.12
C THR A 192 9.39 -44.37 -30.92
N GLU A 193 9.92 -44.12 -29.73
CA GLU A 193 10.57 -42.88 -29.36
C GLU A 193 12.07 -43.10 -29.17
N THR A 194 12.90 -42.21 -29.71
CA THR A 194 14.35 -42.20 -29.43
C THR A 194 14.60 -41.50 -28.11
N ILE A 195 15.08 -42.26 -27.13
CA ILE A 195 15.54 -41.73 -25.84
C ILE A 195 16.92 -41.11 -26.05
N ASP A 196 17.17 -39.98 -25.39
CA ASP A 196 18.42 -39.22 -25.47
C ASP A 196 18.70 -38.52 -24.14
N GLY A 197 19.28 -39.26 -23.19
CA GLY A 197 19.52 -38.82 -21.81
C GLY A 197 19.10 -39.88 -20.80
N ILE A 198 18.50 -39.47 -19.68
CA ILE A 198 17.96 -40.36 -18.64
C ILE A 198 16.43 -40.24 -18.61
N CYS A 199 15.72 -41.34 -18.86
CA CYS A 199 14.25 -41.38 -18.85
C CYS A 199 13.71 -42.46 -17.90
N GLY A 200 12.70 -42.13 -17.11
CA GLY A 200 11.88 -43.10 -16.40
C GLY A 200 10.56 -43.38 -17.11
N PHE A 201 10.09 -44.63 -17.05
CA PHE A 201 8.85 -45.09 -17.66
C PHE A 201 7.99 -45.88 -16.67
N ARG A 202 6.68 -45.67 -16.71
CA ARG A 202 5.69 -46.50 -16.04
C ARG A 202 4.59 -46.88 -17.03
N ASN A 203 4.47 -48.17 -17.31
CA ASN A 203 3.54 -48.72 -18.32
C ASN A 203 3.64 -48.02 -19.69
N GLY A 204 4.87 -47.70 -20.13
CA GLY A 204 5.15 -46.96 -21.36
C GLY A 204 5.05 -45.43 -21.28
N SER A 205 4.37 -44.87 -20.28
CA SER A 205 4.33 -43.40 -20.06
C SER A 205 5.64 -42.92 -19.46
N LYS A 206 6.26 -41.89 -20.05
CA LYS A 206 7.51 -41.29 -19.56
C LYS A 206 7.25 -40.45 -18.30
N THR A 207 7.66 -40.95 -17.15
CA THR A 207 7.40 -40.34 -15.83
C THR A 207 8.48 -39.36 -15.38
N PHE A 208 9.70 -39.46 -15.92
CA PHE A 208 10.70 -38.40 -15.83
C PHE A 208 11.66 -38.41 -17.01
N LEU A 209 12.32 -37.28 -17.24
CA LEU A 209 13.33 -37.04 -18.27
C LEU A 209 14.40 -36.10 -17.73
N LEU A 210 15.67 -36.43 -17.95
CA LEU A 210 16.78 -35.49 -18.04
C LEU A 210 17.33 -35.62 -19.47
N ASP A 211 17.23 -34.57 -20.29
CA ASP A 211 17.77 -34.58 -21.66
C ASP A 211 19.23 -34.07 -21.72
N ASN A 212 19.91 -34.32 -22.84
CA ASN A 212 21.28 -33.86 -23.08
C ASN A 212 21.44 -32.31 -23.11
N GLY A 213 20.34 -31.55 -23.13
CA GLY A 213 20.35 -30.09 -22.96
C GLY A 213 20.34 -29.63 -21.51
N GLY A 214 20.27 -30.57 -20.54
CA GLY A 214 20.17 -30.27 -19.12
C GLY A 214 18.74 -29.99 -18.62
N ASN A 215 17.72 -30.12 -19.49
CA ASN A 215 16.34 -29.93 -19.06
C ASN A 215 15.86 -31.12 -18.24
N VAL A 216 15.19 -30.85 -17.12
CA VAL A 216 14.63 -31.89 -16.23
C VAL A 216 13.11 -31.79 -16.25
N GLN A 217 12.43 -32.88 -16.56
CA GLN A 217 10.97 -32.97 -16.50
C GLN A 217 10.55 -34.13 -15.57
N LEU A 218 9.63 -33.84 -14.67
CA LEU A 218 8.92 -34.83 -13.84
C LEU A 218 7.46 -34.84 -14.27
N GLY A 219 6.90 -36.01 -14.57
CA GLY A 219 5.51 -36.17 -15.01
C GLY A 219 5.28 -36.18 -16.53
N TYR A 220 4.03 -36.46 -16.91
CA TYR A 220 3.64 -36.97 -18.23
C TYR A 220 2.40 -36.27 -18.79
N GLY A 221 2.30 -36.13 -20.11
CA GLY A 221 1.18 -35.45 -20.77
C GLY A 221 1.09 -33.99 -20.30
N ASP A 222 -0.09 -33.57 -19.82
CA ASP A 222 -0.30 -32.26 -19.20
C ASP A 222 0.05 -32.22 -17.70
N GLN A 223 0.45 -33.33 -17.09
CA GLN A 223 0.73 -33.44 -15.65
C GLN A 223 2.25 -33.44 -15.40
N PHE A 224 2.94 -32.35 -15.75
CA PHE A 224 4.40 -32.25 -15.63
C PHE A 224 4.91 -30.99 -14.95
N VAL A 225 6.10 -31.09 -14.35
CA VAL A 225 6.94 -29.98 -13.91
C VAL A 225 8.25 -30.06 -14.70
N ARG A 226 8.59 -29.02 -15.48
CA ARG A 226 9.79 -29.00 -16.33
C ARG A 226 10.68 -27.81 -15.99
N TYR A 227 11.93 -28.08 -15.59
CA TYR A 227 13.02 -27.12 -15.61
C TYR A 227 13.60 -27.05 -17.03
N ASP A 228 13.70 -25.83 -17.56
CA ASP A 228 14.33 -25.50 -18.84
C ASP A 228 15.69 -24.86 -18.58
N ALA A 229 16.77 -25.54 -18.99
CA ALA A 229 18.14 -25.15 -18.67
C ALA A 229 18.65 -23.95 -19.50
N LEU A 230 18.06 -23.70 -20.66
CA LEU A 230 18.41 -22.55 -21.50
C LEU A 230 17.87 -21.24 -20.91
N THR A 231 16.66 -21.29 -20.33
CA THR A 231 15.95 -20.11 -19.80
C THR A 231 15.96 -20.00 -18.28
N GLY A 232 16.36 -21.06 -17.56
CA GLY A 232 16.34 -21.17 -16.11
C GLY A 232 14.93 -21.26 -15.50
N LYS A 233 13.88 -21.46 -16.32
CA LYS A 233 12.47 -21.42 -15.89
C LYS A 233 11.94 -22.79 -15.49
N ILE A 234 10.95 -22.78 -14.60
CA ILE A 234 10.13 -23.95 -14.27
C ILE A 234 8.74 -23.77 -14.87
N THR A 235 8.32 -24.72 -15.70
CA THR A 235 7.04 -24.72 -16.41
C THR A 235 6.16 -25.86 -15.88
N PHE A 236 4.90 -25.54 -15.56
CA PHE A 236 3.90 -26.51 -15.10
C PHE A 236 2.92 -26.82 -16.23
N GLY A 237 2.63 -28.11 -16.45
CA GLY A 237 1.59 -28.53 -17.38
C GLY A 237 0.17 -28.27 -16.86
N ALA A 238 -0.81 -28.20 -17.76
CA ALA A 238 -2.19 -27.79 -17.46
C ALA A 238 -2.94 -28.71 -16.49
N GLY A 239 -2.47 -29.95 -16.29
CA GLY A 239 -3.01 -30.91 -15.33
C GLY A 239 -2.37 -30.87 -13.93
N VAL A 240 -1.39 -29.99 -13.69
CA VAL A 240 -0.75 -29.85 -12.37
C VAL A 240 -1.57 -28.94 -11.46
N SER A 241 -2.26 -29.54 -10.50
CA SER A 241 -2.86 -28.78 -9.40
C SER A 241 -1.78 -28.36 -8.41
N LEU A 242 -1.36 -27.10 -8.49
CA LEU A 242 -0.48 -26.50 -7.51
C LEU A 242 -1.31 -26.13 -6.27
N ASN A 243 -1.07 -26.80 -5.14
CA ASN A 243 -1.87 -26.66 -3.93
C ASN A 243 -1.58 -25.38 -3.12
N TRP A 244 -1.50 -24.25 -3.82
CA TRP A 244 -1.44 -22.91 -3.24
C TRP A 244 -2.76 -22.51 -2.57
N THR A 245 -3.80 -23.36 -2.53
CA THR A 245 -5.11 -23.03 -1.95
C THR A 245 -4.96 -22.41 -0.56
N ASN A 246 -4.13 -22.97 0.31
CA ASN A 246 -3.89 -22.42 1.64
C ASN A 246 -3.03 -21.15 1.62
N ALA A 247 -1.99 -21.07 0.78
CA ALA A 247 -1.12 -19.89 0.69
C ALA A 247 -1.82 -18.68 0.03
N ILE A 248 -2.67 -18.92 -0.97
CA ILE A 248 -3.53 -17.93 -1.62
C ILE A 248 -4.70 -17.57 -0.70
N GLN A 249 -5.33 -18.51 0.01
CA GLN A 249 -6.35 -18.14 1.01
C GLN A 249 -5.74 -17.40 2.20
N GLN A 250 -4.52 -17.74 2.62
CA GLN A 250 -3.78 -17.01 3.66
C GLN A 250 -3.40 -15.62 3.15
N ALA A 251 -2.73 -15.47 2.01
CA ALA A 251 -2.41 -14.16 1.44
C ALA A 251 -3.68 -13.33 1.13
N LYS A 252 -4.77 -13.97 0.69
CA LYS A 252 -6.07 -13.33 0.46
C LYS A 252 -6.72 -12.92 1.77
N THR A 253 -6.62 -13.72 2.83
CA THR A 253 -7.11 -13.41 4.19
C THR A 253 -6.26 -12.34 4.86
N GLU A 254 -4.94 -12.36 4.72
CA GLU A 254 -4.02 -11.33 5.21
C GLU A 254 -4.24 -10.02 4.46
N THR A 255 -4.43 -10.06 3.14
CA THR A 255 -4.77 -8.88 2.34
C THR A 255 -6.18 -8.37 2.64
N LEU A 256 -7.17 -9.26 2.81
CA LEU A 256 -8.53 -8.87 3.26
C LEU A 256 -8.54 -8.35 4.68
N ASN A 257 -7.73 -8.89 5.60
CA ASN A 257 -7.63 -8.41 6.97
C ASN A 257 -6.85 -7.09 7.04
N ALA A 258 -5.82 -6.89 6.22
CA ALA A 258 -5.14 -5.60 6.10
C ALA A 258 -6.04 -4.56 5.43
N ALA A 259 -6.79 -4.92 4.39
CA ALA A 259 -7.77 -4.07 3.74
C ALA A 259 -8.97 -3.77 4.67
N ALA A 260 -9.44 -4.76 5.44
CA ALA A 260 -10.51 -4.60 6.43
C ALA A 260 -10.02 -3.79 7.64
N ALA A 261 -8.79 -3.98 8.14
CA ALA A 261 -8.21 -3.14 9.18
C ALA A 261 -7.97 -1.71 8.71
N THR A 262 -7.58 -1.51 7.44
CA THR A 262 -7.46 -0.19 6.82
C THR A 262 -8.84 0.45 6.60
N ALA A 263 -9.83 -0.32 6.15
CA ALA A 263 -11.21 0.13 5.96
C ALA A 263 -11.87 0.43 7.30
N GLN A 264 -11.64 -0.39 8.34
CA GLN A 264 -12.09 -0.17 9.70
C GLN A 264 -11.40 1.05 10.30
N SER A 265 -10.08 1.20 10.16
CA SER A 265 -9.37 2.42 10.60
C SER A 265 -9.88 3.68 9.89
N LYS A 266 -10.21 3.60 8.60
CA LYS A 266 -10.84 4.70 7.85
C LYS A 266 -12.30 4.92 8.24
N ALA A 267 -13.06 3.87 8.56
CA ALA A 267 -14.42 3.95 9.05
C ALA A 267 -14.48 4.49 10.48
N ASP A 268 -13.52 4.16 11.33
CA ASP A 268 -13.35 4.65 12.70
C ASP A 268 -12.82 6.09 12.70
N ALA A 269 -11.93 6.45 11.76
CA ALA A 269 -11.53 7.83 11.53
C ALA A 269 -12.68 8.66 10.94
N ALA A 270 -13.50 8.10 10.05
CA ALA A 270 -14.70 8.74 9.52
C ALA A 270 -15.81 8.87 10.58
N LEU A 271 -15.99 7.84 11.41
CA LEU A 271 -16.91 7.84 12.57
C LEU A 271 -16.43 8.82 13.63
N GLY A 272 -15.13 8.87 13.91
CA GLY A 272 -14.50 9.84 14.80
C GLY A 272 -14.62 11.27 14.27
N SER A 273 -14.44 11.47 12.97
CA SER A 273 -14.63 12.77 12.30
C SER A 273 -16.11 13.18 12.26
N ALA A 274 -17.02 12.25 11.98
CA ALA A 274 -18.47 12.49 11.98
C ALA A 274 -19.00 12.71 13.40
N LYS A 275 -18.45 12.01 14.40
CA LYS A 275 -18.73 12.23 15.82
C LYS A 275 -18.19 13.57 16.28
N SER A 276 -16.94 13.91 15.93
CA SER A 276 -16.34 15.21 16.24
C SER A 276 -17.09 16.36 15.54
N TYR A 277 -17.54 16.16 14.30
CA TYR A 277 -18.39 17.11 13.58
C TYR A 277 -19.79 17.21 14.20
N ALA A 278 -20.41 16.10 14.61
CA ALA A 278 -21.70 16.09 15.28
C ALA A 278 -21.62 16.70 16.69
N ASP A 279 -20.56 16.44 17.45
CA ASP A 279 -20.28 17.03 18.76
C ASP A 279 -19.90 18.51 18.61
N THR A 280 -19.22 18.91 17.54
CA THR A 280 -18.98 20.32 17.17
C THR A 280 -20.30 21.01 16.80
N LYS A 281 -21.12 20.43 15.93
CA LYS A 281 -22.44 20.99 15.54
C LYS A 281 -23.44 21.01 16.69
N LYS A 282 -23.38 20.02 17.59
CA LYS A 282 -24.12 20.01 18.86
C LYS A 282 -23.59 21.09 19.80
N SER A 283 -22.28 21.30 19.88
CA SER A 283 -21.68 22.37 20.69
C SER A 283 -21.97 23.75 20.11
N GLU A 284 -21.98 23.91 18.79
CA GLU A 284 -22.42 25.12 18.08
C GLU A 284 -23.92 25.36 18.29
N ALA A 285 -24.76 24.33 18.20
CA ALA A 285 -26.20 24.44 18.46
C ALA A 285 -26.52 24.73 19.93
N VAL A 286 -25.76 24.17 20.88
CA VAL A 286 -25.83 24.50 22.31
C VAL A 286 -25.27 25.89 22.58
N THR A 287 -24.22 26.32 21.86
CA THR A 287 -23.68 27.69 21.92
C THR A 287 -24.64 28.69 21.29
N GLN A 288 -25.39 28.32 20.26
CA GLN A 288 -26.39 29.18 19.62
C GLN A 288 -27.66 29.23 20.46
N ALA A 289 -28.16 28.10 20.97
CA ALA A 289 -29.21 28.09 21.98
C ALA A 289 -28.79 28.83 23.26
N GLY A 290 -27.51 28.79 23.61
CA GLY A 290 -26.87 29.59 24.64
C GLY A 290 -26.87 31.08 24.32
N LYS A 291 -26.48 31.50 23.10
CA LYS A 291 -26.57 32.89 22.61
C LYS A 291 -28.00 33.38 22.45
N ASP A 292 -28.95 32.51 22.14
CA ASP A 292 -30.37 32.83 22.01
C ASP A 292 -31.02 32.92 23.40
N ALA A 293 -30.57 32.09 24.35
CA ALA A 293 -30.93 32.19 25.77
C ALA A 293 -30.29 33.43 26.41
N ASP A 294 -29.00 33.67 26.23
CA ASP A 294 -28.26 34.88 26.63
C ASP A 294 -28.80 36.11 25.91
N GLY A 295 -29.31 35.98 24.68
CA GLY A 295 -29.96 37.04 23.92
C GLY A 295 -31.34 37.35 24.47
N LYS A 296 -32.14 36.33 24.81
CA LYS A 296 -33.42 36.49 25.53
C LYS A 296 -33.20 36.99 26.96
N ILE A 297 -32.18 36.53 27.66
CA ILE A 297 -31.79 36.99 29.00
C ILE A 297 -31.24 38.40 28.90
N SER A 298 -30.43 38.76 27.90
CA SER A 298 -29.98 40.15 27.67
C SER A 298 -31.13 41.05 27.27
N ALA A 299 -32.13 40.55 26.54
CA ALA A 299 -33.35 41.29 26.24
C ALA A 299 -34.23 41.45 27.49
N LEU A 300 -34.42 40.40 28.30
CA LEU A 300 -35.10 40.51 29.60
C LEU A 300 -34.32 41.39 30.58
N THR A 301 -32.99 41.34 30.59
CA THR A 301 -32.09 42.17 31.39
C THR A 301 -32.06 43.59 30.86
N ALA A 302 -32.22 43.84 29.55
CA ALA A 302 -32.41 45.18 29.01
C ALA A 302 -33.79 45.74 29.34
N THR A 303 -34.85 44.94 29.23
CA THR A 303 -36.21 45.33 29.66
C THR A 303 -36.27 45.56 31.17
N LEU A 304 -35.64 44.70 31.97
CA LEU A 304 -35.53 44.83 33.43
C LEU A 304 -34.60 45.97 33.82
N ASN A 305 -33.49 46.20 33.12
CA ASN A 305 -32.62 47.37 33.34
C ASN A 305 -33.31 48.66 32.89
N THR A 306 -34.20 48.62 31.90
CA THR A 306 -35.08 49.74 31.54
C THR A 306 -36.12 49.94 32.65
N SER A 307 -36.81 48.91 33.12
CA SER A 307 -37.73 49.02 34.28
C SER A 307 -37.00 49.48 35.57
N ILE A 308 -35.75 49.08 35.77
CA ILE A 308 -34.88 49.56 36.87
C ILE A 308 -34.37 50.96 36.59
N ALA A 309 -34.12 51.37 35.35
CA ALA A 309 -33.72 52.72 34.97
C ALA A 309 -34.91 53.68 35.09
N ASP A 310 -36.13 53.24 34.77
CA ASP A 310 -37.38 53.96 34.93
C ASP A 310 -37.79 54.02 36.41
N ALA A 311 -37.58 52.95 37.20
CA ALA A 311 -37.75 53.00 38.65
C ALA A 311 -36.65 53.84 39.34
N LYS A 312 -35.40 53.78 38.87
CA LYS A 312 -34.32 54.71 39.28
C LYS A 312 -34.62 56.12 38.83
N LYS A 313 -35.26 56.33 37.68
CA LYS A 313 -35.67 57.65 37.20
C LYS A 313 -36.83 58.17 38.02
N ALA A 314 -37.84 57.36 38.34
CA ALA A 314 -38.88 57.71 39.31
C ALA A 314 -38.27 58.03 40.70
N GLY A 315 -37.24 57.28 41.11
CA GLY A 315 -36.45 57.58 42.32
C GLY A 315 -35.54 58.81 42.20
N THR A 316 -35.06 59.15 41.00
CA THR A 316 -34.26 60.34 40.69
C THR A 316 -35.13 61.58 40.53
N ASP A 317 -36.37 61.42 40.05
CA ASP A 317 -37.38 62.46 39.92
C ASP A 317 -38.00 62.73 41.31
N ALA A 318 -38.28 61.69 42.11
CA ALA A 318 -38.64 61.84 43.52
C ALA A 318 -37.49 62.45 44.33
N ARG A 319 -36.23 62.09 44.02
CA ARG A 319 -35.05 62.75 44.58
C ARG A 319 -34.89 64.17 44.06
N ALA A 320 -35.21 64.48 42.82
CA ALA A 320 -35.17 65.85 42.28
C ALA A 320 -36.28 66.72 42.89
N VAL A 321 -37.43 66.14 43.24
CA VAL A 321 -38.46 66.80 44.05
C VAL A 321 -37.96 67.02 45.49
N ALA A 322 -37.29 66.04 46.09
CA ALA A 322 -36.66 66.19 47.41
C ALA A 322 -35.45 67.17 47.41
N ASP A 323 -34.69 67.24 46.32
CA ASP A 323 -33.57 68.13 46.08
C ASP A 323 -34.07 69.53 45.71
N ALA A 324 -35.26 69.66 45.11
CA ALA A 324 -35.95 70.93 44.95
C ALA A 324 -36.48 71.45 46.29
N ILE A 325 -37.05 70.57 47.14
CA ILE A 325 -37.39 70.88 48.52
C ILE A 325 -36.13 71.30 49.30
N THR A 326 -35.01 70.60 49.12
CA THR A 326 -33.72 70.88 49.78
C THR A 326 -32.99 72.11 49.20
N SER A 327 -33.17 72.42 47.92
CA SER A 327 -32.62 73.63 47.29
C SER A 327 -33.43 74.87 47.68
N LYS A 328 -34.76 74.72 47.80
CA LYS A 328 -35.63 75.75 48.34
C LYS A 328 -35.34 75.99 49.83
N ALA A 329 -35.13 74.94 50.60
CA ALA A 329 -34.61 74.99 51.97
C ALA A 329 -33.25 75.73 52.08
N ASN A 330 -32.32 75.51 51.15
CA ASN A 330 -31.03 76.19 51.17
C ASN A 330 -31.10 77.66 50.69
N ALA A 331 -32.01 77.98 49.77
CA ALA A 331 -32.28 79.35 49.34
C ALA A 331 -33.02 80.16 50.42
N GLU A 332 -33.92 79.51 51.17
CA GLU A 332 -34.67 80.06 52.30
C GLU A 332 -33.91 79.93 53.65
N GLY A 333 -32.74 79.26 53.67
CA GLY A 333 -31.71 79.41 54.71
C GLY A 333 -31.67 78.38 55.86
N TRP A 334 -31.83 77.08 55.61
CA TRP A 334 -32.10 76.10 56.68
C TRP A 334 -30.91 75.61 57.55
N SER A 335 -29.63 75.94 57.27
CA SER A 335 -28.58 76.20 58.29
C SER A 335 -27.14 76.29 57.73
N ASN A 336 -26.47 77.41 58.03
CA ASN A 336 -25.01 77.58 58.19
C ASN A 336 -24.03 76.77 57.32
N LYS A 337 -23.90 77.23 56.07
CA LYS A 337 -22.71 77.13 55.20
C LYS A 337 -21.37 77.06 55.99
N LEU A 338 -20.65 75.93 55.96
CA LEU A 338 -19.24 75.87 56.37
C LEU A 338 -18.39 74.92 55.51
N THR A 339 -17.11 75.29 55.39
CA THR A 339 -16.03 74.58 54.71
C THR A 339 -15.57 73.36 55.50
N TYR A 340 -15.27 72.25 54.81
CA TYR A 340 -14.69 71.05 55.40
C TYR A 340 -13.15 71.13 55.51
N ILE A 341 -12.61 70.50 56.56
CA ILE A 341 -11.19 70.49 56.92
C ILE A 341 -10.82 69.07 57.40
N ASP A 342 -9.74 68.48 56.90
CA ASP A 342 -8.99 67.46 57.64
C ASP A 342 -7.48 67.49 57.31
N ALA A 343 -6.74 66.47 57.75
CA ALA A 343 -5.30 66.46 57.98
C ALA A 343 -4.39 66.78 56.77
N ASN A 344 -4.94 66.89 55.56
CA ASN A 344 -4.20 67.25 54.34
C ASN A 344 -4.58 68.62 53.74
N GLY A 345 -5.49 69.39 54.36
CA GLY A 345 -5.70 70.82 54.05
C GLY A 345 -7.14 71.26 53.80
N ILE A 346 -7.31 72.59 53.74
CA ILE A 346 -8.57 73.31 53.56
C ILE A 346 -8.63 73.83 52.12
N PHE A 347 -9.72 73.59 51.39
CA PHE A 347 -9.83 74.00 49.98
C PHE A 347 -11.04 74.91 49.73
N THR A 348 -10.76 76.19 49.48
CA THR A 348 -11.66 77.16 48.86
C THR A 348 -10.98 77.77 47.61
N GLY A 349 -11.72 78.53 46.79
CA GLY A 349 -11.36 78.73 45.38
C GLY A 349 -10.22 79.71 45.04
N LYS A 350 -9.31 79.22 44.16
CA LYS A 350 -8.51 79.93 43.13
C LYS A 350 -7.42 80.94 43.58
N LEU A 351 -6.16 80.57 43.34
CA LEU A 351 -4.96 81.42 43.40
C LEU A 351 -4.27 81.48 42.02
N SER A 352 -3.60 82.58 41.66
CA SER A 352 -3.01 82.81 40.32
C SER A 352 -1.47 82.65 40.25
N ALA A 353 -0.93 82.52 39.04
CA ALA A 353 0.26 81.71 38.76
C ALA A 353 1.66 82.37 38.89
N ASN A 354 1.80 83.55 39.50
CA ASN A 354 3.04 84.36 39.37
C ASN A 354 3.93 84.46 40.63
N THR A 355 3.68 83.69 41.70
CA THR A 355 4.24 84.01 43.04
C THR A 355 5.00 82.87 43.75
N VAL A 356 5.53 81.85 43.04
CA VAL A 356 6.37 80.81 43.69
C VAL A 356 7.66 80.57 42.91
N ASN A 357 8.79 80.92 43.53
CA ASN A 357 10.14 80.72 43.00
C ASN A 357 10.89 79.81 44.01
N ALA A 358 11.15 78.56 43.65
CA ALA A 358 11.61 77.52 44.58
C ALA A 358 13.05 77.06 44.27
N ILE A 359 13.91 77.04 45.29
CA ILE A 359 15.35 76.75 45.18
C ILE A 359 15.66 75.25 44.96
N ASN A 360 14.71 74.36 45.21
CA ASN A 360 14.77 72.95 44.81
C ASN A 360 13.41 72.53 44.21
N ILE A 361 13.44 71.93 43.02
CA ILE A 361 12.25 71.38 42.35
C ILE A 361 12.27 69.85 42.51
N ASN A 362 11.20 69.31 43.10
CA ASN A 362 11.05 67.86 43.28
C ASN A 362 10.84 67.17 41.92
N ALA A 363 11.38 65.95 41.74
CA ALA A 363 11.25 65.19 40.49
C ALA A 363 9.80 64.98 40.03
N SER A 364 8.83 64.98 40.97
CA SER A 364 7.38 64.93 40.68
C SER A 364 6.83 66.18 39.97
N GLN A 365 7.58 67.28 39.92
CA GLN A 365 7.19 68.53 39.23
C GLN A 365 7.79 68.66 37.81
N ILE A 366 8.61 67.70 37.36
CA ILE A 366 9.05 67.64 35.96
C ILE A 366 8.04 66.82 35.14
N THR A 367 6.93 67.44 34.78
CA THR A 367 5.99 66.95 33.75
C THR A 367 6.34 67.49 32.36
N ALA A 368 5.76 66.87 31.32
CA ALA A 368 6.10 67.18 29.93
C ALA A 368 5.77 68.64 29.55
N GLY A 369 6.76 69.33 28.98
CA GLY A 369 6.66 70.74 28.55
C GLY A 369 7.52 71.72 29.35
N THR A 370 8.02 71.33 30.52
CA THR A 370 8.72 72.25 31.46
C THR A 370 10.18 72.57 31.07
N ILE A 371 10.82 71.79 30.19
CA ILE A 371 12.17 72.05 29.67
C ILE A 371 12.15 72.06 28.14
N ALA A 372 12.58 73.17 27.53
CA ALA A 372 12.62 73.32 26.07
C ALA A 372 13.77 72.53 25.43
N THR A 373 13.50 71.85 24.31
CA THR A 373 14.46 70.99 23.59
C THR A 373 15.72 71.71 23.13
N ALA A 374 15.65 73.03 22.87
CA ALA A 374 16.80 73.86 22.53
C ALA A 374 17.88 73.95 23.63
N ARG A 375 17.61 73.45 24.84
CA ARG A 375 18.59 73.34 25.94
C ARG A 375 19.18 71.92 26.11
N LEU A 376 18.92 71.00 25.17
CA LEU A 376 19.46 69.64 25.16
C LEU A 376 20.45 69.46 24.00
N ASN A 377 21.75 69.36 24.29
CA ASN A 377 22.77 69.12 23.28
C ASN A 377 22.89 67.62 22.94
N ALA A 378 22.31 67.20 21.82
CA ALA A 378 22.30 65.81 21.39
C ALA A 378 23.70 65.24 21.05
N ALA A 379 24.70 66.09 20.76
CA ALA A 379 26.04 65.64 20.39
C ALA A 379 26.86 65.09 21.58
N GLU A 380 26.47 65.41 22.83
CA GLU A 380 27.17 64.92 24.04
C GLU A 380 26.50 63.71 24.71
N ILE A 381 25.39 63.19 24.15
CA ILE A 381 24.76 61.96 24.66
C ILE A 381 25.59 60.74 24.22
N ARG A 382 26.59 60.39 25.04
CA ARG A 382 27.58 59.34 24.75
C ARG A 382 26.95 57.94 24.69
N SER A 383 27.59 57.04 23.93
CA SER A 383 27.13 55.67 23.61
C SER A 383 26.97 54.73 24.82
N ASN A 384 27.51 55.08 25.99
CA ASN A 384 27.27 54.37 27.24
C ASN A 384 25.88 54.65 27.85
N ILE A 385 25.22 55.75 27.46
CA ILE A 385 23.83 56.07 27.86
C ILE A 385 22.83 55.36 26.95
N ILE A 386 22.95 55.54 25.62
CA ILE A 386 22.16 54.79 24.63
C ILE A 386 22.95 53.54 24.22
N ASN A 387 23.07 52.61 25.17
CA ASN A 387 23.69 51.30 24.99
C ASN A 387 22.65 50.23 24.58
N ALA A 388 23.09 49.00 24.30
CA ALA A 388 22.20 47.91 23.89
C ALA A 388 21.06 47.63 24.89
N ALA A 389 21.28 47.77 26.20
CA ALA A 389 20.23 47.58 27.20
C ALA A 389 19.19 48.70 27.19
N TYR A 390 19.60 49.95 26.90
CA TYR A 390 18.69 51.09 26.74
C TYR A 390 17.86 50.97 25.44
N ILE A 391 18.49 50.54 24.34
CA ILE A 391 17.80 50.31 23.06
C ILE A 391 16.83 49.12 23.17
N ASN A 392 17.16 48.05 23.91
CA ASN A 392 16.30 46.87 24.06
C ASN A 392 14.93 47.13 24.74
N GLY A 393 14.61 48.36 25.17
CA GLY A 393 13.39 48.70 25.92
C GLY A 393 12.35 49.64 25.29
N LEU A 394 12.49 50.14 24.03
CA LEU A 394 11.65 51.27 23.53
C LEU A 394 10.72 51.08 22.28
N THR A 395 11.07 51.49 21.02
CA THR A 395 10.69 51.01 19.61
C THR A 395 11.57 51.64 18.45
N CYS A 396 12.77 51.13 18.07
CA CYS A 396 13.82 51.99 17.41
C CYS A 396 13.58 52.28 15.92
N ALA A 397 13.18 53.51 15.61
CA ALA A 397 12.76 53.92 14.27
C ALA A 397 13.90 54.54 13.44
N PHE A 398 14.65 53.71 12.71
CA PHE A 398 15.57 54.17 11.67
C PHE A 398 14.78 54.50 10.38
N VAL A 399 14.66 55.78 10.05
CA VAL A 399 13.98 56.24 8.81
C VAL A 399 14.84 56.02 7.55
N ARG A 400 16.15 55.90 7.72
CA ARG A 400 17.17 55.50 6.73
C ARG A 400 18.45 55.11 7.45
N GLY A 401 19.29 54.24 6.86
CA GLY A 401 20.61 53.92 7.41
C GLY A 401 21.14 52.56 6.96
N THR A 402 22.12 52.02 7.69
CA THR A 402 22.61 50.66 7.51
C THR A 402 22.66 49.90 8.83
N ILE A 403 22.45 48.58 8.80
CA ILE A 403 22.59 47.68 9.95
C ILE A 403 23.23 46.37 9.50
N GLY A 404 24.43 46.04 10.03
CA GLY A 404 25.13 44.80 9.67
C GLY A 404 25.35 44.58 8.17
N GLY A 405 25.60 45.65 7.41
CA GLY A 405 25.74 45.61 5.94
C GLY A 405 24.42 45.65 5.14
N TRP A 406 23.26 45.55 5.80
CA TRP A 406 21.96 45.76 5.17
C TRP A 406 21.64 47.25 5.07
N THR A 407 21.06 47.68 3.95
CA THR A 407 20.55 49.04 3.75
C THR A 407 19.10 49.12 4.20
N ILE A 408 18.81 50.05 5.12
CA ILE A 408 17.47 50.43 5.56
C ILE A 408 17.02 51.59 4.66
N GLY A 409 16.15 51.29 3.70
CA GLY A 409 15.40 52.26 2.92
C GLY A 409 14.04 52.57 3.55
N ALA A 410 13.27 53.49 2.95
CA ALA A 410 11.98 53.92 3.49
C ALA A 410 10.92 52.80 3.53
N THR A 411 10.99 51.85 2.59
CA THR A 411 10.07 50.69 2.48
C THR A 411 10.81 49.37 2.22
N THR A 412 12.14 49.37 2.34
CA THR A 412 13.00 48.27 1.91
C THR A 412 14.09 47.97 2.93
N LEU A 413 14.39 46.68 3.11
CA LEU A 413 15.60 46.21 3.77
C LEU A 413 16.33 45.30 2.77
N SER A 414 17.48 45.76 2.28
CA SER A 414 18.21 45.10 1.17
C SER A 414 19.67 44.82 1.51
N ASN A 415 20.16 43.68 1.02
CA ASN A 415 21.57 43.34 1.02
C ASN A 415 21.86 42.40 -0.16
N SER A 416 22.76 42.83 -1.06
CA SER A 416 23.18 42.07 -2.25
C SER A 416 22.01 41.50 -3.07
N HIS A 417 21.74 40.20 -2.96
CA HIS A 417 20.72 39.45 -3.71
C HIS A 417 19.37 39.30 -3.00
N ILE A 418 19.21 39.85 -1.78
CA ILE A 418 18.02 39.69 -0.95
C ILE A 418 17.38 41.05 -0.66
N LEU A 419 16.07 41.11 -0.87
CA LEU A 419 15.24 42.29 -0.59
C LEU A 419 13.97 41.88 0.18
N LEU A 420 13.74 42.52 1.32
CA LEU A 420 12.40 42.64 1.90
C LEU A 420 11.84 44.01 1.49
N ASP A 421 10.68 44.03 0.85
CA ASP A 421 10.06 45.21 0.26
C ASP A 421 8.62 45.30 0.77
N SER A 422 8.42 46.06 1.85
CA SER A 422 7.11 46.27 2.45
C SER A 422 6.22 47.18 1.60
N GLY A 423 6.81 48.06 0.79
CA GLY A 423 6.10 48.93 -0.14
C GLY A 423 5.35 48.14 -1.21
N ASN A 424 5.98 47.10 -1.75
CA ASN A 424 5.38 46.16 -2.71
C ASN A 424 5.00 44.81 -2.08
N LYS A 425 4.92 44.74 -0.73
CA LYS A 425 4.44 43.58 0.06
C LYS A 425 5.06 42.22 -0.35
N ARG A 426 6.39 42.18 -0.49
CA ARG A 426 7.11 41.00 -1.02
C ARG A 426 8.48 40.77 -0.37
N VAL A 427 8.94 39.53 -0.46
CA VAL A 427 10.33 39.12 -0.19
C VAL A 427 10.90 38.53 -1.47
N VAL A 428 12.03 39.02 -1.95
CA VAL A 428 12.62 38.62 -3.23
C VAL A 428 14.08 38.21 -3.06
N VAL A 429 14.45 37.10 -3.69
CA VAL A 429 15.83 36.70 -3.96
C VAL A 429 16.08 36.77 -5.47
N TYR A 430 17.11 37.49 -5.92
CA TYR A 430 17.41 37.70 -7.34
C TYR A 430 18.89 37.46 -7.67
N GLY A 431 19.17 36.96 -8.88
CA GLY A 431 20.52 36.69 -9.36
C GLY A 431 21.37 37.96 -9.57
N ALA A 432 22.69 37.78 -9.77
CA ALA A 432 23.64 38.89 -9.88
C ALA A 432 23.40 39.85 -11.05
N SER A 433 22.85 39.36 -12.17
CA SER A 433 22.44 40.17 -13.33
C SER A 433 20.91 40.33 -13.38
N SER A 434 20.27 40.46 -12.22
CA SER A 434 18.80 40.50 -12.08
C SER A 434 18.41 41.45 -10.94
N GLY A 435 17.13 41.77 -10.84
CA GLY A 435 16.62 42.67 -9.81
C GLY A 435 15.32 42.18 -9.19
N ALA A 436 14.80 42.95 -8.24
CA ALA A 436 13.55 42.62 -7.56
C ALA A 436 12.33 42.50 -8.49
N THR A 437 12.39 43.08 -9.69
CA THR A 437 11.29 43.12 -10.68
C THR A 437 11.62 42.43 -12.01
N SER A 438 12.87 42.04 -12.26
CA SER A 438 13.35 41.59 -13.58
C SER A 438 14.43 40.51 -13.49
N GLY A 439 14.57 39.70 -14.55
CA GLY A 439 15.53 38.60 -14.62
C GLY A 439 15.20 37.42 -13.69
N LYS A 440 16.23 36.63 -13.34
CA LYS A 440 16.10 35.42 -12.52
C LYS A 440 15.84 35.78 -11.07
N ARG A 441 14.63 35.53 -10.59
CA ARG A 441 14.23 35.78 -9.21
C ARG A 441 13.23 34.75 -8.69
N VAL A 442 13.16 34.65 -7.38
CA VAL A 442 12.09 33.99 -6.64
C VAL A 442 11.52 34.99 -5.65
N GLN A 443 10.20 35.17 -5.64
CA GLN A 443 9.53 36.03 -4.67
C GLN A 443 8.39 35.30 -3.97
N ILE A 444 8.18 35.64 -2.71
CA ILE A 444 6.91 35.44 -1.99
C ILE A 444 6.25 36.81 -1.93
N TYR A 445 4.96 36.90 -2.26
CA TYR A 445 4.25 38.16 -2.43
C TYR A 445 2.82 38.10 -1.89
N TYR A 446 2.27 39.27 -1.56
CA TYR A 446 0.87 39.47 -1.21
C TYR A 446 0.35 40.72 -1.94
N ASN A 447 -0.49 40.57 -2.95
CA ASN A 447 -1.15 41.69 -3.62
C ASN A 447 -2.51 41.97 -2.96
N SER A 448 -3.34 40.92 -2.81
CA SER A 448 -4.66 40.92 -2.17
C SER A 448 -4.94 39.57 -1.49
N ASP A 449 -6.05 39.45 -0.75
CA ASP A 449 -6.56 38.18 -0.18
C ASP A 449 -6.87 37.11 -1.25
N THR A 450 -6.93 37.51 -2.53
CA THR A 450 -7.17 36.63 -3.69
C THR A 450 -5.94 36.43 -4.58
N ASP A 451 -4.83 37.12 -4.28
CA ASP A 451 -3.58 37.05 -5.05
C ASP A 451 -2.36 37.18 -4.13
N PHE A 452 -2.01 36.08 -3.48
CA PHE A 452 -0.83 35.95 -2.65
C PHE A 452 -0.20 34.57 -2.84
N GLY A 453 1.12 34.49 -2.65
CA GLY A 453 1.84 33.22 -2.75
C GLY A 453 3.24 33.40 -3.31
N PHE A 454 3.58 32.63 -4.32
CA PHE A 454 4.95 32.39 -4.80
C PHE A 454 5.05 32.69 -6.29
N TYR A 455 6.18 33.27 -6.72
CA TYR A 455 6.43 33.55 -8.13
C TYR A 455 7.93 33.43 -8.44
N ALA A 456 8.28 32.60 -9.42
CA ALA A 456 9.66 32.33 -9.81
C ALA A 456 9.87 32.50 -11.32
N THR A 457 11.00 33.10 -11.71
CA THR A 457 11.36 33.35 -13.11
C THR A 457 12.75 32.88 -13.48
N ASP A 458 12.92 32.56 -14.76
CA ASP A 458 14.24 32.34 -15.36
C ASP A 458 15.00 33.67 -15.60
N ALA A 459 16.20 33.58 -16.20
CA ALA A 459 17.04 34.74 -16.51
C ALA A 459 16.44 35.70 -17.55
N ALA A 460 15.56 35.21 -18.43
CA ALA A 460 14.83 36.05 -19.39
C ALA A 460 13.56 36.68 -18.78
N GLY A 461 13.18 36.29 -17.56
CA GLY A 461 11.99 36.77 -16.86
C GLY A 461 10.74 35.93 -17.11
N ASN A 462 10.85 34.78 -17.80
CA ASN A 462 9.71 33.89 -18.02
C ASN A 462 9.27 33.24 -16.70
N CYS A 463 7.96 33.16 -16.46
CA CYS A 463 7.39 32.52 -15.28
C CYS A 463 7.63 30.99 -15.31
N LEU A 464 8.47 30.50 -14.40
CA LEU A 464 8.73 29.07 -14.21
C LEU A 464 7.68 28.44 -13.29
N ALA A 465 7.28 29.13 -12.23
CA ALA A 465 6.20 28.72 -11.34
C ALA A 465 5.53 29.94 -10.71
N ARG A 466 4.21 29.88 -10.58
CA ARG A 466 3.41 30.87 -9.86
C ARG A 466 2.30 30.20 -9.06
N PHE A 467 2.03 30.72 -7.87
CA PHE A 467 0.92 30.32 -7.01
C PHE A 467 0.31 31.58 -6.38
N GLY A 468 -1.02 31.70 -6.44
CA GLY A 468 -1.79 32.90 -6.10
C GLY A 468 -3.07 32.97 -6.94
N SER A 469 -3.36 34.13 -7.54
CA SER A 469 -4.55 34.30 -8.41
C SER A 469 -4.58 33.35 -9.62
N ALA A 470 -3.43 32.84 -10.06
CA ALA A 470 -3.32 31.79 -11.06
C ALA A 470 -2.15 30.87 -10.71
N ASN A 471 -2.43 29.56 -10.59
CA ASN A 471 -1.45 28.55 -10.20
C ASN A 471 -0.91 27.84 -11.46
N GLN A 472 0.41 27.91 -11.67
CA GLN A 472 1.07 27.29 -12.82
C GLN A 472 2.50 26.82 -12.50
N ILE A 473 2.94 25.72 -13.13
CA ILE A 473 4.35 25.27 -13.18
C ILE A 473 4.70 24.98 -14.64
N ALA A 474 5.80 25.53 -15.18
CA ALA A 474 6.21 25.40 -16.59
C ALA A 474 5.07 25.69 -17.61
N GLY A 475 4.17 26.60 -17.23
CA GLY A 475 2.95 26.93 -17.99
C GLY A 475 1.93 25.80 -18.11
N TRP A 476 1.98 24.76 -17.28
CA TRP A 476 0.84 23.92 -16.94
C TRP A 476 0.02 24.63 -15.87
N ASN A 477 -1.30 24.70 -16.04
CA ASN A 477 -2.22 25.19 -15.03
C ASN A 477 -2.48 24.10 -13.99
N ILE A 478 -2.67 24.51 -12.74
CA ILE A 478 -3.03 23.64 -11.63
C ILE A 478 -4.30 24.22 -10.99
N ASP A 479 -5.37 23.44 -10.96
CA ASP A 479 -6.58 23.76 -10.20
C ASP A 479 -6.92 22.59 -9.26
N ALA A 480 -7.93 22.74 -8.41
CA ALA A 480 -8.30 21.71 -7.43
C ALA A 480 -8.72 20.36 -8.05
N ASN A 481 -9.04 20.34 -9.35
CA ASN A 481 -9.60 19.18 -10.05
C ASN A 481 -8.66 18.58 -11.10
N ARG A 482 -7.58 19.29 -11.50
CA ARG A 482 -6.69 18.85 -12.60
C ARG A 482 -5.37 19.60 -12.71
N ILE A 483 -4.40 18.96 -13.35
CA ILE A 483 -3.20 19.58 -13.94
C ILE A 483 -3.38 19.59 -15.46
N TYR A 484 -3.33 20.76 -16.11
CA TYR A 484 -3.67 20.85 -17.54
C TYR A 484 -2.90 21.91 -18.34
N LYS A 485 -2.66 21.62 -19.62
CA LYS A 485 -2.08 22.54 -20.60
C LYS A 485 -2.72 22.30 -21.96
N ASN A 486 -3.27 23.36 -22.56
CA ASN A 486 -4.10 23.25 -23.76
C ASN A 486 -5.22 22.21 -23.54
N ASN A 487 -5.32 21.21 -24.41
CA ASN A 487 -6.30 20.14 -24.30
C ASN A 487 -5.84 18.96 -23.41
N ILE A 488 -4.53 18.89 -23.07
CA ILE A 488 -4.00 17.79 -22.26
C ILE A 488 -4.30 18.08 -20.79
N ALA A 489 -4.98 17.15 -20.12
CA ALA A 489 -5.27 17.22 -18.69
C ALA A 489 -5.10 15.86 -18.01
N LEU A 490 -4.52 15.91 -16.80
CA LEU A 490 -4.58 14.86 -15.80
C LEU A 490 -5.66 15.27 -14.78
N GLY A 491 -6.75 14.51 -14.69
CA GLY A 491 -7.82 14.74 -13.72
C GLY A 491 -7.47 14.24 -12.33
N ALA A 492 -8.09 14.82 -11.30
CA ALA A 492 -7.97 14.37 -9.91
C ALA A 492 -8.58 12.97 -9.67
N ASP A 493 -9.38 12.46 -10.62
CA ASP A 493 -9.83 11.07 -10.69
C ASP A 493 -8.77 10.10 -11.22
N GLY A 494 -7.63 10.60 -11.72
CA GLY A 494 -6.59 9.81 -12.37
C GLY A 494 -6.79 9.61 -13.87
N SER A 495 -7.83 10.19 -14.47
CA SER A 495 -8.04 10.13 -15.93
C SER A 495 -7.05 11.02 -16.68
N ILE A 496 -6.65 10.60 -17.88
CA ILE A 496 -5.77 11.37 -18.78
C ILE A 496 -6.53 11.63 -20.09
N MET A 497 -6.64 12.90 -20.50
CA MET A 497 -7.43 13.28 -21.67
C MET A 497 -6.75 14.33 -22.55
N ASN A 498 -7.11 14.34 -23.83
CA ASN A 498 -6.75 15.35 -24.83
C ASN A 498 -8.01 15.99 -25.42
N GLY A 499 -8.76 16.70 -24.57
CA GLY A 499 -10.12 17.14 -24.88
C GLY A 499 -10.99 15.96 -25.30
N SER A 500 -11.63 16.05 -26.46
CA SER A 500 -12.39 14.95 -27.06
C SER A 500 -11.54 13.91 -27.80
N LYS A 501 -10.29 14.23 -28.18
CA LYS A 501 -9.51 13.44 -29.17
C LYS A 501 -9.15 12.03 -28.67
N TRP A 502 -8.79 11.93 -27.39
CA TRP A 502 -8.57 10.67 -26.69
C TRP A 502 -8.79 10.87 -25.18
N LYS A 503 -9.21 9.80 -24.50
CA LYS A 503 -9.41 9.73 -23.04
C LYS A 503 -9.03 8.33 -22.53
N LEU A 504 -8.29 8.28 -21.43
CA LEU A 504 -8.00 7.07 -20.65
C LEU A 504 -8.61 7.26 -19.25
N ASN A 505 -9.51 6.38 -18.84
CA ASN A 505 -10.17 6.43 -17.53
C ASN A 505 -9.46 5.51 -16.53
N ASN A 506 -9.71 5.73 -15.24
CA ASN A 506 -9.16 4.94 -14.15
C ASN A 506 -9.81 3.55 -13.97
N ASP A 507 -10.95 3.31 -14.63
CA ASP A 507 -11.71 2.06 -14.63
C ASP A 507 -11.30 1.11 -15.76
N GLY A 508 -10.30 1.48 -16.56
CA GLY A 508 -9.81 0.72 -17.71
C GLY A 508 -10.50 1.09 -19.04
N SER A 509 -11.61 1.83 -19.02
CA SER A 509 -12.30 2.30 -20.23
C SER A 509 -11.58 3.46 -20.92
N GLY A 510 -11.91 3.74 -22.18
CA GLY A 510 -11.32 4.86 -22.89
C GLY A 510 -11.78 5.05 -24.32
N SER A 511 -11.19 6.04 -24.99
CA SER A 511 -11.44 6.32 -26.39
C SER A 511 -10.26 7.00 -27.08
N ILE A 512 -10.20 6.84 -28.39
CA ILE A 512 -9.29 7.52 -29.32
C ILE A 512 -10.07 7.97 -30.56
N ALA A 513 -9.38 8.68 -31.47
CA ALA A 513 -9.96 9.20 -32.72
C ALA A 513 -11.27 9.99 -32.52
N SER A 514 -11.33 10.82 -31.47
CA SER A 514 -12.50 11.62 -31.09
C SER A 514 -13.74 10.82 -30.67
N GLY A 515 -13.55 9.63 -30.09
CA GLY A 515 -14.64 8.73 -29.71
C GLY A 515 -15.08 7.78 -30.83
N ASN A 516 -14.49 7.87 -32.02
CA ASN A 516 -14.79 6.97 -33.13
C ASN A 516 -14.25 5.55 -32.91
N ILE A 517 -13.29 5.38 -32.00
CA ILE A 517 -12.86 4.08 -31.47
C ILE A 517 -12.90 4.21 -29.95
N SER A 518 -13.71 3.41 -29.28
CA SER A 518 -13.87 3.41 -27.83
C SER A 518 -13.87 2.00 -27.27
N TRP A 519 -13.55 1.86 -25.98
CA TRP A 519 -13.68 0.61 -25.26
C TRP A 519 -14.26 0.83 -23.86
N ASP A 520 -15.04 -0.14 -23.39
CA ASP A 520 -15.58 -0.14 -22.03
C ASP A 520 -14.56 -0.69 -21.01
N ALA A 521 -14.94 -0.71 -19.73
CA ALA A 521 -14.11 -1.22 -18.64
C ALA A 521 -13.83 -2.74 -18.72
N ALA A 522 -14.61 -3.49 -19.51
CA ALA A 522 -14.38 -4.90 -19.78
C ALA A 522 -13.46 -5.15 -21.00
N GLY A 523 -13.09 -4.09 -21.73
CA GLY A 523 -12.24 -4.14 -22.92
C GLY A 523 -12.98 -4.38 -24.24
N ALA A 524 -14.30 -4.26 -24.28
CA ALA A 524 -15.07 -4.42 -25.52
C ALA A 524 -14.92 -3.18 -26.42
N VAL A 525 -14.34 -3.36 -27.61
CA VAL A 525 -14.01 -2.26 -28.55
C VAL A 525 -15.15 -1.99 -29.53
N THR A 526 -15.54 -0.72 -29.66
CA THR A 526 -16.56 -0.23 -30.62
C THR A 526 -15.92 0.69 -31.65
N PHE A 527 -16.29 0.52 -32.92
CA PHE A 527 -15.90 1.39 -34.05
C PHE A 527 -17.14 2.13 -34.58
N SER A 528 -17.06 3.46 -34.72
CA SER A 528 -18.14 4.27 -35.28
C SER A 528 -18.16 4.27 -36.81
N ALA A 529 -19.26 4.74 -37.41
CA ALA A 529 -19.38 4.90 -38.85
C ALA A 529 -18.38 5.92 -39.47
N ALA A 530 -17.71 6.74 -38.65
CA ALA A 530 -16.66 7.65 -39.10
C ALA A 530 -15.27 6.98 -39.19
N VAL A 531 -15.12 5.73 -38.74
CA VAL A 531 -13.92 4.93 -38.99
C VAL A 531 -13.95 4.43 -40.43
N SER A 532 -13.03 4.94 -41.26
CA SER A 532 -12.87 4.47 -42.64
C SER A 532 -12.12 3.15 -42.68
N LEU A 533 -12.76 2.12 -43.24
CA LEU A 533 -12.12 0.87 -43.64
C LEU A 533 -11.83 0.93 -45.14
N ASN A 534 -10.55 0.89 -45.53
CA ASN A 534 -10.11 1.20 -46.90
C ASN A 534 -10.64 0.26 -48.00
N TRP A 535 -11.28 -0.86 -47.64
CA TRP A 535 -11.83 -1.87 -48.55
C TRP A 535 -13.34 -1.68 -48.87
N LYS A 536 -13.95 -0.55 -48.46
CA LYS A 536 -15.39 -0.28 -48.67
C LYS A 536 -15.78 0.11 -50.11
N ASN A 537 -14.83 0.62 -50.91
CA ASN A 537 -15.13 1.24 -52.20
C ASN A 537 -15.51 0.25 -53.31
N ASP A 538 -15.01 -0.99 -53.23
CA ASP A 538 -15.14 -1.99 -54.31
C ASP A 538 -16.60 -2.44 -54.51
N ILE A 539 -17.41 -2.40 -53.45
CA ILE A 539 -18.84 -2.75 -53.47
C ILE A 539 -19.69 -1.68 -54.19
N GLU A 540 -19.33 -0.40 -54.06
CA GLU A 540 -20.07 0.71 -54.66
C GLU A 540 -19.70 0.94 -56.14
N ALA A 541 -18.53 0.48 -56.57
CA ALA A 541 -18.15 0.47 -57.99
C ALA A 541 -19.06 -0.46 -58.81
N ALA A 542 -19.35 -1.66 -58.30
CA ALA A 542 -20.18 -2.66 -58.99
C ALA A 542 -21.61 -2.18 -59.29
N LYS A 543 -22.22 -1.41 -58.38
CA LYS A 543 -23.61 -0.91 -58.54
C LYS A 543 -23.77 0.10 -59.69
N ARG A 544 -22.72 0.83 -60.04
CA ARG A 544 -22.80 1.93 -61.03
C ARG A 544 -22.82 1.44 -62.49
N ALA A 545 -22.30 0.24 -62.76
CA ALA A 545 -22.17 -0.29 -64.12
C ALA A 545 -23.53 -0.57 -64.82
N ASN A 546 -24.55 -1.00 -64.08
CA ASN A 546 -25.87 -1.36 -64.60
C ASN A 546 -26.96 -0.29 -64.35
N PHE A 547 -26.56 0.97 -64.14
CA PHE A 547 -27.49 2.10 -63.88
C PHE A 547 -28.42 1.89 -62.68
N GLY A 548 -28.00 1.08 -61.69
CA GLY A 548 -28.80 0.73 -60.52
C GLY A 548 -29.82 -0.40 -60.72
N TYR A 549 -29.99 -0.92 -61.95
CA TYR A 549 -30.92 -2.01 -62.23
C TYR A 549 -30.25 -3.39 -62.09
N PRO A 550 -30.90 -4.38 -61.44
CA PRO A 550 -30.35 -5.72 -61.27
C PRO A 550 -30.39 -6.57 -62.55
N TYR A 551 -31.31 -6.30 -63.48
CA TYR A 551 -31.46 -7.09 -64.72
C TYR A 551 -31.15 -6.26 -65.97
N TYR A 552 -30.41 -6.86 -66.91
CA TYR A 552 -30.03 -6.28 -68.19
C TYR A 552 -30.11 -7.32 -69.31
N HIS A 553 -30.59 -6.91 -70.49
CA HIS A 553 -30.61 -7.73 -71.71
C HIS A 553 -30.44 -6.86 -72.97
N LYS A 554 -29.80 -7.40 -74.01
CA LYS A 554 -29.59 -6.72 -75.30
C LYS A 554 -30.32 -7.47 -76.40
N ILE A 555 -31.04 -6.75 -77.26
CA ILE A 555 -31.77 -7.30 -78.41
C ILE A 555 -31.34 -6.62 -79.72
N VAL A 556 -31.62 -7.27 -80.85
CA VAL A 556 -31.43 -6.72 -82.20
C VAL A 556 -32.71 -6.92 -83.01
N ILE A 557 -33.31 -5.83 -83.50
CA ILE A 557 -34.59 -5.83 -84.23
C ILE A 557 -34.32 -5.60 -85.71
N TYR A 558 -34.74 -6.53 -86.56
CA TYR A 558 -34.68 -6.43 -88.03
C TYR A 558 -36.01 -5.88 -88.60
N GLY A 559 -36.25 -6.03 -89.89
CA GLY A 559 -37.52 -5.64 -90.53
C GLY A 559 -37.56 -4.18 -90.99
N GLU A 560 -38.63 -3.79 -91.68
CA GLU A 560 -38.72 -2.52 -92.42
C GLU A 560 -38.48 -1.28 -91.54
N GLU A 561 -37.78 -0.30 -92.11
CA GLU A 561 -37.18 0.82 -91.36
C GLU A 561 -38.15 1.94 -90.97
N ASP A 562 -39.34 1.95 -91.52
CA ASP A 562 -40.45 2.85 -91.19
C ASP A 562 -41.51 2.18 -90.28
N LYS A 563 -41.36 0.88 -90.03
CA LYS A 563 -42.20 0.08 -89.12
C LYS A 563 -41.56 -0.08 -87.75
N TYR A 564 -42.43 -0.30 -86.76
CA TYR A 564 -42.07 -0.46 -85.35
C TYR A 564 -42.63 -1.80 -84.89
N TYR A 565 -41.73 -2.72 -84.55
CA TYR A 565 -42.05 -4.08 -84.22
C TYR A 565 -42.26 -4.24 -82.70
N PRO A 566 -43.28 -4.98 -82.26
CA PRO A 566 -43.50 -5.23 -80.85
C PRO A 566 -42.42 -6.16 -80.28
N VAL A 567 -41.76 -5.69 -79.24
CA VAL A 567 -40.94 -6.50 -78.33
C VAL A 567 -41.82 -6.94 -77.17
N ILE A 568 -42.03 -8.23 -77.05
CA ILE A 568 -42.99 -8.86 -76.15
C ILE A 568 -42.30 -9.31 -74.87
N PHE A 569 -42.60 -8.61 -73.78
CA PHE A 569 -42.27 -9.01 -72.41
C PHE A 569 -43.34 -9.97 -71.88
N LYS A 570 -42.91 -11.00 -71.14
CA LYS A 570 -43.79 -12.05 -70.60
C LYS A 570 -43.52 -12.25 -69.11
N GLY A 571 -44.59 -12.39 -68.33
CA GLY A 571 -44.52 -12.52 -66.88
C GLY A 571 -44.01 -11.25 -66.16
N GLY A 572 -44.12 -11.27 -64.84
CA GLY A 572 -43.96 -10.10 -63.97
C GLY A 572 -44.98 -10.16 -62.84
N ASP A 573 -44.92 -9.22 -61.91
CA ASP A 573 -45.95 -9.06 -60.89
C ASP A 573 -47.12 -8.22 -61.41
N GLN A 574 -48.34 -8.78 -61.45
CA GLN A 574 -49.53 -8.03 -61.86
C GLN A 574 -49.94 -6.93 -60.87
N THR A 575 -49.50 -7.02 -59.61
CA THR A 575 -49.84 -6.10 -58.51
C THR A 575 -48.86 -4.95 -58.32
N PHE A 576 -47.66 -5.04 -58.91
CA PHE A 576 -46.63 -4.01 -58.79
C PHE A 576 -46.14 -3.54 -60.17
N LYS A 577 -46.16 -2.22 -60.41
CA LYS A 577 -45.66 -1.66 -61.68
C LYS A 577 -44.14 -1.83 -61.76
N ARG A 578 -43.72 -2.57 -62.77
CA ARG A 578 -42.35 -2.87 -63.15
C ARG A 578 -41.72 -1.71 -63.92
N ASP A 579 -40.45 -1.43 -63.67
CA ASP A 579 -39.65 -0.48 -64.42
C ASP A 579 -38.97 -1.17 -65.59
N ILE A 580 -39.20 -0.65 -66.80
CA ILE A 580 -38.57 -1.12 -68.03
C ILE A 580 -37.87 0.08 -68.68
N LEU A 581 -36.56 0.16 -68.51
CA LEU A 581 -35.71 1.15 -69.15
C LEU A 581 -35.14 0.56 -70.45
N ILE A 582 -35.62 1.04 -71.59
CA ILE A 582 -35.06 0.73 -72.91
C ILE A 582 -34.25 1.92 -73.39
N ARG A 583 -33.00 1.68 -73.80
CA ARG A 583 -32.12 2.71 -74.34
C ARG A 583 -31.26 2.22 -75.50
N ARG A 584 -30.80 3.17 -76.30
CA ARG A 584 -29.69 3.01 -77.23
C ARG A 584 -29.05 4.37 -77.53
N ALA A 585 -27.72 4.39 -77.60
CA ALA A 585 -26.98 5.56 -78.04
C ALA A 585 -27.04 5.66 -79.57
N TYR A 586 -26.91 6.88 -80.08
CA TYR A 586 -27.17 7.18 -81.49
C TYR A 586 -26.11 6.69 -82.48
N SER A 587 -24.96 6.25 -82.00
CA SER A 587 -23.92 5.61 -82.82
C SER A 587 -24.04 4.08 -82.86
N GLU A 588 -24.98 3.48 -82.13
CA GLU A 588 -25.13 2.02 -82.07
C GLU A 588 -25.77 1.45 -83.34
N GLN A 589 -25.45 0.18 -83.64
CA GLN A 589 -25.91 -0.56 -84.82
C GLN A 589 -27.40 -0.33 -85.10
N ALA A 590 -27.67 0.19 -86.28
CA ALA A 590 -28.96 0.47 -86.91
C ALA A 590 -28.71 0.95 -88.36
N PRO A 591 -29.73 1.06 -89.22
CA PRO A 591 -29.61 1.59 -90.57
C PRO A 591 -29.13 3.04 -90.65
N ASP A 592 -28.36 3.35 -91.69
CA ASP A 592 -27.92 4.72 -92.00
C ASP A 592 -29.10 5.60 -92.45
N SER A 593 -30.07 5.00 -93.14
CA SER A 593 -31.31 5.59 -93.66
C SER A 593 -32.27 6.09 -92.58
N TRP A 594 -32.05 5.76 -91.31
CA TRP A 594 -32.79 6.37 -90.20
C TRP A 594 -32.49 7.87 -90.03
N ASN A 595 -31.28 8.31 -90.39
CA ASN A 595 -30.88 9.72 -90.42
C ASN A 595 -29.55 9.91 -91.19
N ASN A 596 -28.44 9.35 -90.68
CA ASN A 596 -27.15 9.27 -91.39
C ASN A 596 -26.25 8.16 -90.82
N THR A 597 -25.07 7.97 -91.42
CA THR A 597 -24.09 6.92 -91.09
C THR A 597 -23.50 6.96 -89.68
N THR A 598 -23.60 8.08 -88.96
CA THR A 598 -23.01 8.28 -87.63
C THR A 598 -24.07 8.42 -86.52
N HIS A 599 -25.23 9.00 -86.84
CA HIS A 599 -26.27 9.38 -85.88
C HIS A 599 -27.60 8.66 -86.19
N LYS A 600 -27.59 7.33 -86.05
CA LYS A 600 -28.67 6.38 -86.35
C LYS A 600 -29.74 6.33 -85.23
N GLY A 601 -30.27 7.49 -84.84
CA GLY A 601 -31.34 7.65 -83.84
C GLY A 601 -30.92 7.39 -82.39
N GLY A 602 -31.39 8.16 -81.41
CA GLY A 602 -31.15 7.91 -79.97
C GLY A 602 -32.45 7.58 -79.23
N LEU A 603 -32.39 6.72 -78.20
CA LEU A 603 -33.55 6.44 -77.33
C LEU A 603 -33.12 6.36 -75.86
N VAL A 604 -33.88 7.03 -74.99
CA VAL A 604 -34.01 6.70 -73.56
C VAL A 604 -35.49 6.66 -73.24
N LEU A 605 -36.00 5.50 -72.87
CA LEU A 605 -37.40 5.22 -72.61
C LEU A 605 -37.55 4.49 -71.28
N LEU A 606 -38.15 5.13 -70.28
CA LEU A 606 -38.54 4.47 -69.03
C LEU A 606 -40.06 4.30 -69.01
N LEU A 607 -40.50 3.05 -69.06
CA LEU A 607 -41.90 2.66 -68.90
C LEU A 607 -42.12 2.10 -67.48
N LYS A 608 -43.24 2.46 -66.86
CA LYS A 608 -43.78 1.76 -65.68
C LYS A 608 -45.05 1.02 -66.07
N ALA A 609 -45.07 -0.31 -65.98
CA ALA A 609 -46.21 -1.12 -66.38
C ALA A 609 -46.42 -2.31 -65.43
N ASN A 610 -47.67 -2.66 -65.12
CA ASN A 610 -48.01 -3.92 -64.45
C ASN A 610 -48.63 -4.90 -65.46
N PHE A 611 -48.15 -6.15 -65.46
CA PHE A 611 -48.59 -7.25 -66.32
C PHE A 611 -48.01 -8.56 -65.78
N GLY A 612 -48.57 -9.71 -66.19
CA GLY A 612 -48.01 -11.03 -65.86
C GLY A 612 -48.99 -12.12 -65.41
N GLY A 613 -50.29 -11.81 -65.30
CA GLY A 613 -51.34 -12.77 -64.96
C GLY A 613 -52.71 -12.41 -65.54
N TRP A 614 -53.71 -13.27 -65.31
CA TRP A 614 -55.07 -13.12 -65.86
C TRP A 614 -56.06 -12.61 -64.80
N GLY A 615 -56.65 -11.43 -65.06
CA GLY A 615 -57.83 -10.92 -64.35
C GLY A 615 -57.58 -10.35 -62.94
N GLY A 616 -58.56 -9.62 -62.43
CA GLY A 616 -58.67 -9.21 -61.02
C GLY A 616 -58.03 -7.88 -60.60
N ILE A 617 -57.25 -7.20 -61.46
CA ILE A 617 -56.61 -5.90 -61.12
C ILE A 617 -56.69 -4.91 -62.30
N GLY A 618 -56.58 -3.62 -62.01
CA GLY A 618 -56.40 -2.57 -63.00
C GLY A 618 -54.99 -2.61 -63.60
N TYR A 619 -54.90 -2.96 -64.88
CA TYR A 619 -53.65 -2.94 -65.64
C TYR A 619 -53.45 -1.57 -66.30
N SER A 620 -52.24 -1.01 -66.19
CA SER A 620 -51.91 0.28 -66.81
C SER A 620 -50.42 0.40 -67.08
N TRP A 621 -50.07 1.25 -68.04
CA TRP A 621 -48.69 1.58 -68.38
C TRP A 621 -48.55 3.09 -68.57
N ASP A 622 -47.43 3.64 -68.10
CA ASP A 622 -47.12 5.07 -68.15
C ASP A 622 -45.68 5.28 -68.64
N ILE A 623 -45.46 6.37 -69.36
CA ILE A 623 -44.14 6.84 -69.79
C ILE A 623 -43.62 7.81 -68.73
N TYR A 624 -42.57 7.40 -68.02
CA TYR A 624 -41.86 8.24 -67.06
C TYR A 624 -40.77 9.06 -67.73
N GLU A 625 -40.09 8.49 -68.73
CA GLU A 625 -39.12 9.19 -69.58
C GLU A 625 -39.27 8.71 -71.02
N LEU A 626 -39.22 9.63 -71.98
CA LEU A 626 -39.10 9.34 -73.40
C LEU A 626 -38.35 10.49 -74.08
N SER A 627 -37.05 10.28 -74.24
CA SER A 627 -36.16 11.13 -75.01
C SER A 627 -35.75 10.37 -76.28
N GLU A 628 -36.03 10.98 -77.42
CA GLU A 628 -35.69 10.48 -78.75
C GLU A 628 -34.82 11.52 -79.45
N THR A 629 -33.76 11.09 -80.13
CA THR A 629 -32.82 12.00 -80.81
C THR A 629 -32.64 11.58 -82.27
N TYR A 630 -32.50 12.56 -83.17
CA TYR A 630 -32.36 12.41 -84.63
C TYR A 630 -33.56 11.80 -85.38
N CYS A 631 -34.17 10.75 -84.87
CA CYS A 631 -35.38 10.16 -85.43
C CYS A 631 -36.27 9.57 -84.34
N ARG A 632 -37.51 9.26 -84.71
CA ARG A 632 -38.44 8.52 -83.86
C ARG A 632 -38.00 7.06 -83.75
N MET A 633 -38.22 6.49 -82.57
CA MET A 633 -37.66 5.22 -82.09
C MET A 633 -38.71 4.35 -81.39
N PHE A 634 -39.74 4.97 -80.82
CA PHE A 634 -40.83 4.35 -80.08
C PHE A 634 -42.19 4.68 -80.69
N ALA A 635 -43.04 3.68 -80.90
CA ALA A 635 -44.40 3.83 -81.46
C ALA A 635 -45.50 3.36 -80.50
N GLY A 636 -45.34 3.68 -79.21
CA GLY A 636 -46.26 3.31 -78.14
C GLY A 636 -46.00 1.93 -77.57
N ALA A 637 -46.83 1.52 -76.63
CA ALA A 637 -46.80 0.20 -76.00
C ALA A 637 -48.23 -0.26 -75.71
N GLN A 638 -48.44 -1.56 -75.51
CA GLN A 638 -49.76 -2.06 -75.13
C GLN A 638 -49.69 -3.36 -74.34
N LEU A 639 -50.67 -3.58 -73.48
CA LEU A 639 -50.93 -4.86 -72.85
C LEU A 639 -51.47 -5.83 -73.91
N CYS A 640 -50.95 -7.06 -73.93
CA CYS A 640 -51.36 -8.11 -74.87
C CYS A 640 -51.44 -9.48 -74.18
N GLY A 641 -51.92 -10.51 -74.88
CA GLY A 641 -52.09 -11.85 -74.30
C GLY A 641 -52.95 -11.86 -73.03
N ASN A 642 -54.08 -11.12 -73.03
CA ASN A 642 -54.96 -10.92 -71.88
C ASN A 642 -54.23 -10.37 -70.63
N CYS A 643 -53.30 -9.43 -70.82
CA CYS A 643 -52.47 -8.77 -69.79
C CYS A 643 -51.43 -9.67 -69.09
N CYS A 644 -51.21 -10.91 -69.56
CA CYS A 644 -50.00 -11.67 -69.22
C CYS A 644 -48.72 -11.14 -69.88
N MET A 645 -48.87 -10.32 -70.92
CA MET A 645 -47.77 -9.76 -71.70
C MET A 645 -47.88 -8.26 -71.89
N PHE A 646 -46.73 -7.66 -72.20
CA PHE A 646 -46.62 -6.26 -72.57
C PHE A 646 -45.76 -6.11 -73.82
N ALA A 647 -46.29 -5.46 -74.85
CA ALA A 647 -45.66 -5.20 -76.12
C ALA A 647 -45.14 -3.76 -76.17
N VAL A 648 -43.83 -3.58 -76.43
CA VAL A 648 -43.20 -2.27 -76.61
C VAL A 648 -42.80 -2.12 -78.07
N PHE A 649 -43.34 -1.13 -78.79
CA PHE A 649 -43.10 -0.98 -80.23
C PHE A 649 -41.82 -0.18 -80.50
N LEU A 650 -40.79 -0.87 -80.99
CA LEU A 650 -39.47 -0.31 -81.27
C LEU A 650 -39.17 -0.41 -82.76
N ARG A 651 -38.50 0.61 -83.31
CA ARG A 651 -38.28 0.76 -84.76
C ARG A 651 -37.41 -0.37 -85.36
N GLY A 652 -37.82 -0.87 -86.52
CA GLY A 652 -37.18 -1.95 -87.27
C GLY A 652 -35.86 -1.53 -87.94
N GLY A 653 -34.84 -2.37 -87.80
CA GLY A 653 -33.46 -2.05 -88.22
C GLY A 653 -33.07 -2.48 -89.63
N GLY A 654 -34.03 -2.59 -90.56
CA GLY A 654 -33.77 -3.06 -91.93
C GLY A 654 -33.21 -4.49 -91.95
N THR A 655 -32.38 -4.77 -92.94
CA THR A 655 -31.60 -6.03 -93.03
C THR A 655 -30.37 -6.04 -92.13
N THR A 656 -29.93 -4.88 -91.62
CA THR A 656 -28.70 -4.76 -90.80
C THR A 656 -28.95 -4.89 -89.29
N GLY A 657 -30.21 -4.74 -88.86
CA GLY A 657 -30.65 -4.87 -87.47
C GLY A 657 -30.37 -3.64 -86.63
N ALA A 658 -31.25 -3.34 -85.67
CA ALA A 658 -31.13 -2.24 -84.73
C ALA A 658 -30.96 -2.73 -83.29
N VAL A 659 -29.89 -2.34 -82.63
CA VAL A 659 -29.56 -2.72 -81.24
C VAL A 659 -30.35 -1.90 -80.24
N TYR A 660 -30.98 -2.56 -79.26
CA TYR A 660 -31.57 -1.93 -78.08
C TYR A 660 -31.11 -2.62 -76.79
N HIS A 661 -30.92 -1.82 -75.74
CA HIS A 661 -30.50 -2.26 -74.41
C HIS A 661 -31.66 -2.08 -73.43
N ILE A 662 -32.05 -3.17 -72.76
CA ILE A 662 -33.18 -3.23 -71.85
C ILE A 662 -32.63 -3.45 -70.44
N TYR A 663 -33.07 -2.63 -69.49
CA TYR A 663 -32.80 -2.76 -68.06
C TYR A 663 -34.13 -2.82 -67.31
N SER A 664 -34.17 -3.55 -66.19
CA SER A 664 -35.38 -3.67 -65.39
C SER A 664 -35.09 -4.03 -63.93
N ASP A 665 -36.02 -3.67 -63.06
CA ASP A 665 -36.10 -4.06 -61.65
C ASP A 665 -36.61 -5.51 -61.46
N GLN A 666 -37.25 -6.09 -62.47
CA GLN A 666 -37.71 -7.50 -62.51
C GLN A 666 -37.05 -8.29 -63.67
N PRO A 667 -37.07 -9.64 -63.67
CA PRO A 667 -36.40 -10.47 -64.69
C PRO A 667 -36.90 -10.23 -66.13
N ILE A 668 -35.99 -9.91 -67.06
CA ILE A 668 -36.33 -9.57 -68.46
C ILE A 668 -36.61 -10.82 -69.31
N VAL A 669 -35.80 -11.86 -69.15
CA VAL A 669 -35.92 -13.12 -69.92
C VAL A 669 -36.87 -14.06 -69.21
N ASN A 670 -37.90 -14.55 -69.92
CA ASN A 670 -38.94 -15.39 -69.32
C ASN A 670 -39.64 -16.28 -70.37
N ASN A 671 -39.87 -17.55 -70.03
CA ASN A 671 -40.48 -18.55 -70.92
C ASN A 671 -41.96 -18.84 -70.56
N ILE A 672 -42.50 -18.25 -69.49
CA ILE A 672 -43.89 -18.48 -69.07
C ILE A 672 -44.85 -18.09 -70.22
N TYR A 673 -45.86 -18.94 -70.46
CA TYR A 673 -46.79 -18.89 -71.59
C TYR A 673 -46.17 -19.01 -73.01
N SER A 674 -44.96 -19.58 -73.11
CA SER A 674 -44.27 -19.84 -74.39
C SER A 674 -44.03 -21.34 -74.66
N PRO A 675 -45.08 -22.19 -74.77
CA PRO A 675 -44.91 -23.56 -75.25
C PRO A 675 -44.39 -23.57 -76.69
N SER A 676 -43.51 -24.50 -77.02
CA SER A 676 -42.94 -24.65 -78.37
C SER A 676 -44.06 -24.74 -79.42
N PRO A 677 -44.02 -23.97 -80.52
CA PRO A 677 -42.87 -23.24 -81.06
C PRO A 677 -42.72 -21.77 -80.64
N ILE A 678 -43.43 -21.28 -79.63
CA ILE A 678 -43.40 -19.86 -79.22
C ILE A 678 -42.04 -19.50 -78.57
N PRO A 679 -41.32 -18.46 -79.05
CA PRO A 679 -40.07 -18.00 -78.44
C PRO A 679 -40.21 -17.40 -77.02
N ALA A 680 -39.09 -17.42 -76.29
CA ALA A 680 -38.92 -16.77 -74.99
C ALA A 680 -39.08 -15.24 -75.06
N ALA A 681 -39.45 -14.61 -73.94
CA ALA A 681 -39.31 -13.17 -73.76
C ALA A 681 -37.83 -12.77 -73.64
N PRO A 682 -37.42 -11.59 -74.14
CA PRO A 682 -38.20 -10.69 -75.00
C PRO A 682 -38.33 -11.24 -76.42
N GLN A 683 -39.55 -11.58 -76.84
CA GLN A 683 -39.83 -12.08 -78.20
C GLN A 683 -40.06 -10.88 -79.12
N ILE A 684 -39.29 -10.76 -80.20
CA ILE A 684 -39.56 -9.78 -81.26
C ILE A 684 -40.54 -10.47 -82.23
N ALA A 685 -41.71 -9.88 -82.45
CA ALA A 685 -42.69 -10.44 -83.38
C ALA A 685 -42.78 -9.60 -84.66
N TYR A 686 -42.65 -10.24 -85.82
CA TYR A 686 -42.56 -9.58 -87.11
C TYR A 686 -43.88 -9.60 -87.90
N ASN A 687 -44.62 -10.73 -87.89
CA ASN A 687 -45.79 -10.95 -88.73
C ASN A 687 -47.05 -11.31 -87.91
N CYS A 688 -47.32 -10.57 -86.83
CA CYS A 688 -48.36 -10.91 -85.84
C CYS A 688 -48.15 -12.32 -85.25
N ASP A 689 -46.89 -12.68 -84.98
CA ASP A 689 -46.50 -14.04 -84.59
C ASP A 689 -47.21 -14.51 -83.30
N LEU A 690 -47.39 -15.82 -83.12
CA LEU A 690 -48.00 -16.36 -81.90
C LEU A 690 -47.11 -16.05 -80.67
N ILE A 691 -47.69 -15.43 -79.62
CA ILE A 691 -46.94 -14.99 -78.42
C ILE A 691 -47.39 -15.66 -77.12
N PHE A 692 -48.65 -16.10 -77.06
CA PHE A 692 -49.28 -16.69 -75.89
C PHE A 692 -50.06 -17.92 -76.32
N GLN A 693 -49.88 -19.00 -75.57
CA GLN A 693 -50.78 -20.14 -75.60
C GLN A 693 -50.94 -20.71 -74.18
N SER A 694 -52.20 -20.87 -73.76
CA SER A 694 -52.57 -21.50 -72.49
C SER A 694 -53.83 -22.34 -72.69
N GLY A 695 -53.64 -23.67 -72.74
CA GLY A 695 -54.67 -24.60 -73.20
C GLY A 695 -55.07 -24.30 -74.65
N SER A 696 -56.38 -24.25 -74.91
CA SER A 696 -56.95 -23.92 -76.23
C SER A 696 -56.87 -22.44 -76.60
N ASN A 697 -56.55 -21.55 -75.63
CA ASN A 697 -56.53 -20.11 -75.86
C ASN A 697 -55.17 -19.67 -76.39
N THR A 698 -55.15 -19.18 -77.62
CA THR A 698 -53.99 -18.57 -78.27
C THR A 698 -54.17 -17.06 -78.39
N ALA A 699 -53.06 -16.31 -78.32
CA ALA A 699 -53.06 -14.90 -78.72
C ALA A 699 -51.79 -14.57 -79.50
N ASN A 700 -52.01 -13.83 -80.59
CA ASN A 700 -50.98 -13.36 -81.50
C ASN A 700 -50.44 -12.00 -81.05
N ALA A 701 -49.20 -11.69 -81.46
CA ALA A 701 -48.66 -10.36 -81.31
C ALA A 701 -49.55 -9.35 -82.03
N PRO A 702 -49.72 -8.13 -81.50
CA PRO A 702 -50.16 -7.01 -82.31
C PRO A 702 -49.30 -6.88 -83.58
N GLY A 703 -49.85 -6.35 -84.66
CA GLY A 703 -49.07 -6.04 -85.86
C GLY A 703 -48.04 -4.94 -85.62
N ALA A 704 -46.98 -4.95 -86.43
CA ALA A 704 -46.02 -3.84 -86.47
C ALA A 704 -46.73 -2.52 -86.80
N ARG A 705 -46.38 -1.45 -86.09
CA ARG A 705 -47.00 -0.12 -86.21
C ARG A 705 -46.22 0.76 -87.17
N THR A 706 -46.92 1.71 -87.81
CA THR A 706 -46.31 2.91 -88.42
C THR A 706 -46.72 4.12 -87.57
N LEU A 707 -45.86 5.13 -87.46
CA LEU A 707 -46.08 6.26 -86.57
C LEU A 707 -47.08 7.28 -87.15
N THR A 708 -48.38 7.01 -86.98
CA THR A 708 -49.47 7.91 -87.38
C THR A 708 -49.75 8.99 -86.32
N ALA A 709 -50.50 10.03 -86.69
CA ALA A 709 -50.93 11.09 -85.75
C ALA A 709 -51.67 10.52 -84.52
N THR A 710 -52.47 9.47 -84.70
CA THR A 710 -53.16 8.78 -83.60
C THR A 710 -52.19 8.11 -82.62
N VAL A 711 -51.11 7.50 -83.12
CA VAL A 711 -50.07 6.89 -82.26
C VAL A 711 -49.24 7.97 -81.54
N GLN A 712 -49.00 9.11 -82.18
CA GLN A 712 -48.35 10.25 -81.52
C GLN A 712 -49.20 10.83 -80.38
N GLU A 713 -50.52 10.90 -80.56
CA GLU A 713 -51.47 11.30 -79.52
C GLU A 713 -51.59 10.25 -78.39
N GLU A 714 -51.53 8.95 -78.69
CA GLU A 714 -51.39 7.87 -77.69
C GLU A 714 -50.15 8.11 -76.80
N ILE A 715 -48.97 8.28 -77.40
CA ILE A 715 -47.71 8.53 -76.69
C ILE A 715 -47.80 9.82 -75.85
N ARG A 716 -48.45 10.88 -76.36
CA ARG A 716 -48.62 12.14 -75.63
C ARG A 716 -49.47 11.97 -74.37
N ARG A 717 -50.53 11.15 -74.41
CA ARG A 717 -51.44 10.91 -73.27
C ARG A 717 -50.83 10.09 -72.15
N HIS A 718 -49.93 9.15 -72.48
CA HIS A 718 -49.28 8.29 -71.49
C HIS A 718 -48.03 8.91 -70.82
N ARG A 719 -47.62 10.13 -71.18
CA ARG A 719 -46.53 10.85 -70.51
C ARG A 719 -47.04 11.49 -69.21
N PHE A 720 -46.38 11.20 -68.09
CA PHE A 720 -46.78 11.69 -66.75
C PHE A 720 -46.88 13.24 -66.72
N ILE A 721 -47.92 13.75 -66.05
CA ILE A 721 -48.56 15.05 -66.35
C ILE A 721 -47.68 16.29 -66.10
N ALA A 722 -47.76 17.24 -67.04
CA ALA A 722 -47.45 18.65 -66.80
C ALA A 722 -48.71 19.39 -66.30
N LEU A 723 -48.63 20.03 -65.13
CA LEU A 723 -49.61 21.03 -64.65
C LEU A 723 -48.90 22.32 -64.19
N ALA A 724 -47.87 22.71 -64.92
CA ALA A 724 -47.38 24.07 -64.96
C ALA A 724 -47.11 24.43 -66.43
N GLN A 725 -47.54 25.63 -66.83
CA GLN A 725 -47.30 26.24 -68.15
C GLN A 725 -48.09 25.68 -69.35
N SER A 726 -49.39 26.01 -69.39
CA SER A 726 -49.98 26.51 -70.64
C SER A 726 -50.95 27.65 -70.33
N SER A 727 -50.64 28.84 -70.86
CA SER A 727 -51.49 30.04 -70.94
C SER A 727 -52.10 30.62 -69.65
N ASP A 728 -51.35 31.47 -68.96
CA ASP A 728 -51.91 32.66 -68.30
C ASP A 728 -51.05 33.88 -68.68
N SER A 729 -51.67 34.86 -69.36
CA SER A 729 -51.02 36.03 -69.95
C SER A 729 -51.05 37.28 -69.04
N THR A 730 -51.48 37.13 -67.78
CA THR A 730 -51.63 38.24 -66.83
C THR A 730 -50.32 38.82 -66.28
N LEU A 731 -49.17 38.17 -66.48
CA LEU A 731 -47.86 38.66 -66.01
C LEU A 731 -47.08 39.52 -67.02
N ALA A 732 -47.68 39.85 -68.17
CA ALA A 732 -47.09 40.70 -69.21
C ALA A 732 -47.68 42.13 -69.26
N ALA A 733 -48.66 42.44 -68.41
CA ALA A 733 -49.34 43.74 -68.41
C ALA A 733 -49.64 44.27 -66.99
N HIS A 734 -48.88 45.31 -66.64
CA HIS A 734 -49.06 46.25 -65.51
C HIS A 734 -48.41 45.94 -64.15
N PRO A 735 -47.95 47.00 -63.42
CA PRO A 735 -46.79 46.89 -62.53
C PRO A 735 -47.08 47.28 -61.07
N LEU A 736 -46.11 47.06 -60.15
CA LEU A 736 -45.81 47.93 -58.99
C LEU A 736 -44.73 47.32 -58.07
N THR A 737 -43.46 47.66 -58.32
CA THR A 737 -42.43 48.05 -57.31
C THR A 737 -41.14 48.34 -58.08
N TYR A 738 -40.79 49.62 -58.23
CA TYR A 738 -39.56 50.06 -58.88
C TYR A 738 -38.62 50.66 -57.82
N ILE A 739 -37.34 50.26 -57.87
CA ILE A 739 -36.27 50.77 -57.01
C ILE A 739 -35.33 51.59 -57.91
N GLY A 740 -35.38 52.91 -57.78
CA GLY A 740 -34.53 53.85 -58.51
C GLY A 740 -33.59 54.62 -57.58
N SER A 741 -32.57 55.27 -58.14
CA SER A 741 -31.54 56.02 -57.39
C SER A 741 -32.05 57.24 -56.61
N THR A 742 -33.35 57.55 -56.70
CA THR A 742 -34.01 58.68 -56.02
C THR A 742 -35.23 58.26 -55.18
N GLY A 743 -35.63 56.98 -55.14
CA GLY A 743 -36.77 56.53 -54.33
C GLY A 743 -37.32 55.14 -54.65
N ILE A 744 -38.18 54.66 -53.74
CA ILE A 744 -38.92 53.39 -53.85
C ILE A 744 -40.42 53.73 -53.92
N TYR A 745 -41.13 53.21 -54.94
CA TYR A 745 -42.55 53.48 -55.15
C TYR A 745 -43.35 52.18 -55.20
N THR A 746 -44.17 51.93 -54.17
CA THR A 746 -45.01 50.73 -54.02
C THR A 746 -46.11 50.96 -52.96
N GLY A 747 -47.14 50.09 -52.95
CA GLY A 747 -48.33 50.22 -52.11
C GLY A 747 -48.11 49.76 -50.65
N THR A 748 -48.89 50.33 -49.73
CA THR A 748 -48.90 50.14 -48.26
C THR A 748 -47.69 49.42 -47.66
N LEU A 749 -46.62 50.18 -47.41
CA LEU A 749 -45.50 49.73 -46.59
C LEU A 749 -45.74 50.09 -45.13
N THR A 750 -45.30 49.20 -44.24
CA THR A 750 -45.46 49.35 -42.79
C THR A 750 -44.23 50.06 -42.19
N ALA A 751 -44.31 50.43 -40.90
CA ALA A 751 -43.30 51.28 -40.23
C ALA A 751 -41.86 50.73 -40.23
N ALA A 752 -41.64 49.46 -40.57
CA ALA A 752 -40.30 48.86 -40.71
C ALA A 752 -39.55 49.28 -41.99
N GLN A 753 -40.14 50.10 -42.87
CA GLN A 753 -39.70 50.26 -44.26
C GLN A 753 -39.46 51.72 -44.70
N VAL A 754 -39.37 52.68 -43.77
CA VAL A 754 -39.15 54.12 -44.07
C VAL A 754 -37.99 54.68 -43.25
N ASN A 755 -37.06 55.37 -43.90
CA ASN A 755 -35.98 56.12 -43.26
C ASN A 755 -35.97 57.56 -43.79
N ALA A 756 -36.12 58.57 -42.92
CA ALA A 756 -36.37 59.97 -43.31
C ALA A 756 -35.16 60.87 -42.98
N VAL A 757 -34.65 61.60 -43.97
CA VAL A 757 -33.32 62.26 -43.89
C VAL A 757 -33.36 63.70 -43.38
N SER A 758 -34.52 64.38 -43.31
CA SER A 758 -34.65 65.66 -42.59
C SER A 758 -36.10 66.00 -42.21
N ILE A 759 -36.28 66.65 -41.04
CA ILE A 759 -37.57 67.16 -40.52
C ILE A 759 -37.32 68.55 -39.88
N ASP A 760 -38.18 69.53 -40.19
CA ASP A 760 -38.18 70.88 -39.60
C ASP A 760 -38.88 70.90 -38.23
N ALA A 761 -38.34 71.67 -37.28
CA ALA A 761 -38.78 71.72 -35.88
C ALA A 761 -40.17 72.36 -35.70
N GLY A 762 -40.57 73.28 -36.58
CA GLY A 762 -41.91 73.90 -36.54
C GLY A 762 -43.07 72.93 -36.80
N SER A 763 -42.78 71.77 -37.38
CA SER A 763 -43.76 70.76 -37.78
C SER A 763 -44.09 69.74 -36.67
N ILE A 764 -43.46 69.84 -35.50
CA ILE A 764 -43.62 68.88 -34.39
C ILE A 764 -44.62 69.47 -33.37
N ARG A 765 -45.91 69.15 -33.54
CA ARG A 765 -46.97 69.61 -32.62
C ARG A 765 -47.26 68.65 -31.45
N THR A 766 -46.95 67.37 -31.59
CA THR A 766 -46.88 66.40 -30.48
C THR A 766 -45.83 65.33 -30.80
N GLY A 767 -45.16 64.78 -29.77
CA GLY A 767 -44.21 63.67 -29.90
C GLY A 767 -42.73 64.04 -29.77
N THR A 768 -41.96 63.12 -29.19
CA THR A 768 -40.56 63.28 -28.75
C THR A 768 -39.57 63.52 -29.89
N LEU A 769 -38.61 64.43 -29.69
CA LEU A 769 -37.45 64.63 -30.55
C LEU A 769 -36.24 63.82 -30.03
N SER A 770 -35.61 62.99 -30.88
CA SER A 770 -34.41 62.23 -30.47
C SER A 770 -33.17 63.11 -30.34
N ALA A 771 -32.28 62.76 -29.40
CA ALA A 771 -31.07 63.51 -29.08
C ALA A 771 -30.05 63.58 -30.25
N ASP A 772 -30.15 62.64 -31.18
CA ASP A 772 -29.20 62.44 -32.30
C ASP A 772 -29.21 63.58 -33.34
N ARG A 773 -30.13 64.54 -33.22
CA ARG A 773 -30.25 65.72 -34.09
C ARG A 773 -29.81 67.04 -33.44
N LEU A 774 -29.22 67.02 -32.23
CA LEU A 774 -28.65 68.19 -31.58
C LEU A 774 -27.12 68.25 -31.79
N ALA A 775 -26.65 69.27 -32.52
CA ALA A 775 -25.21 69.46 -32.74
C ALA A 775 -24.49 69.86 -31.43
N ALA A 776 -23.33 69.25 -31.18
CA ALA A 776 -22.53 69.53 -29.99
C ALA A 776 -22.12 71.03 -29.93
N GLY A 777 -22.31 71.66 -28.77
CA GLY A 777 -21.96 73.07 -28.53
C GLY A 777 -23.05 74.11 -28.81
N SER A 778 -24.25 73.71 -29.29
CA SER A 778 -25.35 74.67 -29.56
C SER A 778 -25.88 75.40 -28.32
N ILE A 779 -25.71 74.82 -27.12
CA ILE A 779 -25.97 75.45 -25.82
C ILE A 779 -24.64 75.57 -25.06
N ASN A 780 -24.35 76.75 -24.50
CA ASN A 780 -23.13 77.02 -23.73
C ASN A 780 -23.44 77.88 -22.49
N SER A 781 -22.47 78.00 -21.59
CA SER A 781 -22.64 78.64 -20.27
C SER A 781 -22.96 80.13 -20.31
N THR A 782 -22.67 80.85 -21.40
CA THR A 782 -23.03 82.28 -21.53
C THR A 782 -24.50 82.50 -21.88
N LYS A 783 -25.24 81.44 -22.23
CA LYS A 783 -26.68 81.45 -22.53
C LYS A 783 -27.53 80.90 -21.38
N LEU A 784 -26.95 80.74 -20.18
CA LEU A 784 -27.59 80.16 -18.99
C LEU A 784 -27.43 81.10 -17.78
N ASP A 785 -28.53 81.67 -17.28
CA ASP A 785 -28.55 82.44 -16.04
C ASP A 785 -28.63 81.51 -14.83
N ALA A 786 -27.62 81.56 -13.95
CA ALA A 786 -27.53 80.74 -12.75
C ALA A 786 -28.71 80.93 -11.77
N GLY A 787 -29.39 82.08 -11.78
CA GLY A 787 -30.59 82.32 -10.97
C GLY A 787 -31.80 81.48 -11.40
N SER A 788 -31.82 80.99 -12.65
CA SER A 788 -32.92 80.22 -13.22
C SER A 788 -32.78 78.69 -13.04
N ILE A 789 -31.63 78.22 -12.55
CA ILE A 789 -31.29 76.80 -12.43
C ILE A 789 -31.73 76.24 -11.07
N LYS A 790 -32.90 75.59 -11.02
CA LYS A 790 -33.37 74.90 -9.81
C LYS A 790 -32.55 73.63 -9.53
N ALA A 791 -32.56 73.18 -8.27
CA ALA A 791 -31.71 72.12 -7.72
C ALA A 791 -31.82 70.73 -8.40
N ASN A 792 -32.78 70.54 -9.29
CA ASN A 792 -32.96 69.33 -10.11
C ASN A 792 -32.14 69.33 -11.43
N ILE A 793 -31.41 70.42 -11.75
CA ILE A 793 -30.57 70.51 -12.95
C ILE A 793 -29.07 70.31 -12.64
N ILE A 794 -28.60 70.70 -11.46
CA ILE A 794 -27.28 70.27 -10.96
C ILE A 794 -27.44 68.85 -10.40
N ASN A 795 -27.29 67.87 -11.29
CA ASN A 795 -27.38 66.46 -10.95
C ASN A 795 -26.01 65.87 -10.57
N THR A 796 -25.99 64.59 -10.20
CA THR A 796 -24.80 63.87 -9.72
C THR A 796 -23.63 63.93 -10.70
N ASP A 797 -23.90 63.87 -12.00
CA ASP A 797 -22.85 63.83 -13.04
C ASP A 797 -22.09 65.15 -13.15
N TYR A 798 -22.75 66.30 -12.94
CA TYR A 798 -22.09 67.60 -12.89
C TYR A 798 -21.17 67.75 -11.66
N ILE A 799 -21.56 67.17 -10.52
CA ILE A 799 -20.75 67.21 -9.29
C ILE A 799 -19.55 66.24 -9.37
N ASN A 800 -19.70 65.10 -10.06
CA ASN A 800 -18.63 64.11 -10.25
C ASN A 800 -17.41 64.64 -11.03
N GLY A 801 -17.52 65.79 -11.71
CA GLY A 801 -16.43 66.41 -12.48
C GLY A 801 -15.63 67.51 -11.75
N LEU A 802 -15.93 67.81 -10.47
CA LEU A 802 -15.37 68.97 -9.76
C LEU A 802 -14.77 68.61 -8.38
N THR A 803 -13.70 69.31 -7.98
CA THR A 803 -13.12 69.21 -6.63
C THR A 803 -13.76 70.22 -5.69
N CYS A 804 -14.65 69.77 -4.80
CA CYS A 804 -15.34 70.64 -3.83
C CYS A 804 -14.66 70.65 -2.46
N THR A 805 -14.16 71.81 -2.01
CA THR A 805 -13.49 71.98 -0.71
C THR A 805 -14.48 72.48 0.36
N PHE A 806 -15.02 71.57 1.18
CA PHE A 806 -15.95 71.92 2.26
C PHE A 806 -15.22 72.21 3.57
N VAL A 807 -15.25 73.48 4.03
CA VAL A 807 -14.66 73.90 5.33
C VAL A 807 -15.63 73.70 6.51
N ARG A 808 -16.94 73.63 6.23
CA ARG A 808 -18.03 73.29 7.17
C ARG A 808 -19.28 72.93 6.37
N GLY A 809 -20.15 72.06 6.88
CA GLY A 809 -21.43 71.77 6.21
C GLY A 809 -22.07 70.43 6.57
N LYS A 810 -23.03 69.98 5.76
CA LYS A 810 -23.62 68.64 5.83
C LYS A 810 -23.61 67.96 4.47
N ILE A 811 -23.22 66.68 4.41
CA ILE A 811 -23.23 65.85 3.20
C ILE A 811 -23.80 64.47 3.58
N GLY A 812 -24.93 64.07 2.98
CA GLY A 812 -25.49 62.72 3.16
C GLY A 812 -25.71 62.28 4.62
N GLY A 813 -26.04 63.21 5.53
CA GLY A 813 -26.19 62.95 6.97
C GLY A 813 -24.93 63.17 7.81
N TRP A 814 -23.75 63.27 7.20
CA TRP A 814 -22.50 63.64 7.88
C TRP A 814 -22.42 65.16 8.07
N THR A 815 -22.00 65.60 9.25
CA THR A 815 -21.68 66.99 9.59
C THR A 815 -20.17 67.19 9.54
N ILE A 816 -19.72 68.16 8.76
CA ILE A 816 -18.31 68.56 8.63
C ILE A 816 -18.10 69.81 9.50
N GLY A 817 -17.22 69.70 10.50
CA GLY A 817 -16.73 70.79 11.34
C GLY A 817 -15.24 71.08 11.09
N ALA A 818 -14.69 72.07 11.79
CA ALA A 818 -13.33 72.56 11.57
C ALA A 818 -12.22 71.54 11.92
N ASP A 819 -12.48 70.63 12.86
CA ASP A 819 -11.53 69.62 13.37
C ASP A 819 -12.09 68.18 13.29
N ASN A 820 -13.30 68.00 12.75
CA ASN A 820 -14.01 66.71 12.80
C ASN A 820 -15.04 66.52 11.68
N ILE A 821 -15.31 65.25 11.35
CA ILE A 821 -16.47 64.82 10.57
C ILE A 821 -17.29 63.87 11.44
N THR A 822 -18.61 64.08 11.57
CA THR A 822 -19.48 63.30 12.45
C THR A 822 -20.82 62.93 11.83
N ALA A 823 -21.27 61.68 11.98
CA ALA A 823 -22.64 61.26 11.69
C ALA A 823 -23.33 60.83 12.99
N GLY A 824 -24.54 61.33 13.22
CA GLY A 824 -25.31 61.09 14.44
C GLY A 824 -24.94 61.98 15.64
N SER A 825 -25.74 61.91 16.70
CA SER A 825 -25.59 62.73 17.91
C SER A 825 -24.57 62.13 18.88
N VAL A 826 -23.47 62.84 19.10
CA VAL A 826 -22.38 62.43 20.01
C VAL A 826 -22.82 62.49 21.47
N GLY A 827 -22.71 61.38 22.19
CA GLY A 827 -23.02 61.29 23.63
C GLY A 827 -24.50 61.19 23.98
N ALA A 828 -25.39 61.07 22.99
CA ALA A 828 -26.81 60.83 23.23
C ALA A 828 -27.11 59.35 23.54
N VAL A 829 -27.99 59.09 24.51
CA VAL A 829 -28.45 57.73 24.84
C VAL A 829 -29.21 57.15 23.63
N GLY A 830 -28.93 55.89 23.30
CA GLY A 830 -29.48 55.20 22.13
C GLY A 830 -28.79 55.54 20.80
N ALA A 831 -27.83 56.48 20.78
CA ALA A 831 -27.10 56.83 19.57
C ALA A 831 -25.85 55.94 19.35
N MET A 832 -25.51 55.74 18.08
CA MET A 832 -24.29 55.05 17.63
C MET A 832 -23.46 55.95 16.70
N PRO A 833 -23.05 57.15 17.16
CA PRO A 833 -22.42 58.16 16.31
C PRO A 833 -21.04 57.70 15.82
N ILE A 834 -20.73 58.05 14.57
CA ILE A 834 -19.39 57.90 14.01
C ILE A 834 -18.70 59.25 14.02
N GLN A 835 -17.47 59.31 14.53
CA GLN A 835 -16.62 60.50 14.55
C GLN A 835 -15.30 60.22 13.82
N MET A 836 -14.81 61.19 13.06
CA MET A 836 -13.46 61.19 12.48
C MET A 836 -12.76 62.46 12.94
N ARG A 837 -11.64 62.33 13.66
CA ARG A 837 -10.96 63.48 14.30
C ARG A 837 -9.44 63.36 14.17
N THR A 838 -8.77 64.45 13.81
CA THR A 838 -7.30 64.51 13.68
C THR A 838 -6.58 64.72 15.01
N ALA A 839 -7.30 65.19 16.04
CA ALA A 839 -6.83 65.33 17.41
C ALA A 839 -7.93 64.94 18.41
N ALA A 840 -7.52 64.53 19.61
CA ALA A 840 -8.45 64.24 20.70
C ALA A 840 -8.93 65.53 21.38
N SER A 841 -10.15 65.57 21.91
CA SER A 841 -10.57 66.66 22.80
C SER A 841 -11.56 66.23 23.89
N GLY A 842 -11.60 66.99 24.98
CA GLY A 842 -12.36 66.67 26.18
C GLY A 842 -11.65 65.71 27.14
N SER A 843 -12.36 65.28 28.18
CA SER A 843 -11.89 64.39 29.25
C SER A 843 -13.08 63.68 29.90
N GLY A 844 -12.89 62.43 30.32
CA GLY A 844 -13.94 61.61 30.94
C GLY A 844 -14.25 60.34 30.16
N TYR A 845 -15.49 59.86 30.27
CA TYR A 845 -15.92 58.64 29.59
C TYR A 845 -16.02 58.83 28.06
N TRP A 846 -15.73 57.76 27.31
CA TRP A 846 -15.73 57.81 25.85
C TRP A 846 -17.15 57.73 25.30
N TYR A 847 -17.96 56.81 25.85
CA TYR A 847 -19.31 56.53 25.36
C TYR A 847 -20.29 57.70 25.47
N ASN A 848 -20.21 58.50 26.55
CA ASN A 848 -21.04 59.70 26.72
C ASN A 848 -20.50 60.93 25.95
N GLY A 849 -19.46 60.75 25.13
CA GLY A 849 -18.87 61.81 24.33
C GLY A 849 -18.08 62.87 25.11
N ALA A 850 -17.81 62.65 26.41
CA ALA A 850 -17.00 63.57 27.21
C ALA A 850 -15.52 63.52 26.81
N TYR A 851 -15.00 62.33 26.48
CA TYR A 851 -13.74 62.17 25.74
C TYR A 851 -14.03 61.85 24.26
N LYS A 852 -13.48 62.67 23.36
CA LYS A 852 -13.59 62.52 21.90
C LYS A 852 -12.21 62.16 21.34
N PRO A 853 -11.85 60.86 21.29
CA PRO A 853 -10.53 60.38 20.88
C PRO A 853 -10.12 60.82 19.47
N GLN A 854 -8.81 60.80 19.24
CA GLN A 854 -8.20 60.94 17.91
C GLN A 854 -8.41 59.64 17.10
N GLY A 855 -8.79 59.76 15.83
CA GLY A 855 -9.02 58.64 14.90
C GLY A 855 -10.44 58.58 14.34
N ILE A 856 -10.82 57.42 13.82
CA ILE A 856 -12.19 57.07 13.42
C ILE A 856 -12.80 56.25 14.55
N VAL A 857 -13.85 56.78 15.19
CA VAL A 857 -14.40 56.23 16.43
C VAL A 857 -15.92 56.14 16.31
N MET A 858 -16.44 54.94 16.56
CA MET A 858 -17.85 54.70 16.80
C MET A 858 -18.05 54.50 18.30
N THR A 859 -18.83 55.34 18.95
CA THR A 859 -19.29 55.07 20.31
C THR A 859 -20.70 54.50 20.26
N TRP A 860 -21.05 53.64 21.20
CA TRP A 860 -22.45 53.33 21.50
C TRP A 860 -22.71 53.64 22.97
N TYR A 861 -23.88 54.22 23.24
CA TYR A 861 -24.27 54.59 24.59
C TYR A 861 -25.69 54.14 24.89
N GLN A 862 -25.81 53.07 25.68
CA GLN A 862 -27.06 52.63 26.28
C GLN A 862 -26.84 52.31 27.76
N SER A 863 -27.89 52.39 28.58
CA SER A 863 -27.84 52.04 30.00
C SER A 863 -27.25 50.64 30.21
N SER A 864 -26.14 50.56 30.96
CA SER A 864 -25.33 49.35 31.20
C SER A 864 -24.67 48.69 29.98
N ASN A 865 -24.94 49.13 28.75
CA ASN A 865 -24.29 48.65 27.52
C ASN A 865 -23.73 49.84 26.73
N ALA A 866 -22.47 50.14 26.96
CA ALA A 866 -21.79 51.26 26.36
C ALA A 866 -20.33 50.91 26.06
N GLY A 867 -19.73 51.58 25.08
CA GLY A 867 -18.36 51.29 24.67
C GLY A 867 -17.99 51.98 23.36
N HIS A 868 -16.89 51.54 22.77
CA HIS A 868 -16.38 52.09 21.52
C HIS A 868 -15.74 51.04 20.61
N VAL A 869 -15.80 51.31 19.31
CA VAL A 869 -14.89 50.77 18.30
C VAL A 869 -14.05 51.94 17.81
N VAL A 870 -12.72 51.83 17.92
CA VAL A 870 -11.78 52.91 17.54
C VAL A 870 -10.73 52.39 16.56
N PHE A 871 -10.47 53.17 15.52
CA PHE A 871 -9.28 53.14 14.66
C PHE A 871 -8.50 54.42 14.95
N GLY A 872 -7.59 54.37 15.92
CA GLY A 872 -7.02 55.57 16.53
C GLY A 872 -6.47 55.30 17.92
N GLN A 873 -6.70 56.24 18.85
CA GLN A 873 -6.25 56.11 20.23
C GLN A 873 -6.87 54.91 20.93
N ILE A 874 -6.03 54.18 21.66
CA ILE A 874 -6.44 53.01 22.44
C ILE A 874 -6.83 53.47 23.84
N ALA A 875 -7.95 52.97 24.35
CA ALA A 875 -8.37 53.17 25.74
C ALA A 875 -7.61 52.22 26.68
N ALA A 876 -7.25 52.69 27.87
CA ALA A 876 -6.76 51.85 28.97
C ALA A 876 -7.89 51.51 29.97
N SER A 877 -8.94 52.32 29.99
CA SER A 877 -10.17 52.16 30.76
C SER A 877 -11.32 52.86 30.01
N GLY A 878 -12.57 52.69 30.44
CA GLY A 878 -13.70 53.44 29.85
C GLY A 878 -13.58 54.99 29.89
N ASN A 879 -12.60 55.52 30.63
CA ASN A 879 -12.34 56.95 30.85
C ASN A 879 -10.87 57.41 30.72
N SER A 880 -9.96 56.56 30.23
CA SER A 880 -8.54 56.93 30.07
C SER A 880 -7.90 56.30 28.82
N VAL A 881 -6.87 56.97 28.29
CA VAL A 881 -6.09 56.49 27.14
C VAL A 881 -4.89 55.66 27.57
N LYS A 882 -4.54 54.69 26.72
CA LYS A 882 -3.29 53.95 26.77
C LYS A 882 -2.21 54.78 26.08
N THR A 883 -1.48 55.58 26.87
CA THR A 883 -0.53 56.59 26.38
C THR A 883 0.43 56.04 25.33
N GLY A 884 0.45 56.69 24.16
CA GLY A 884 1.34 56.32 23.05
C GLY A 884 0.86 55.14 22.20
N PHE A 885 -0.28 54.52 22.48
CA PHE A 885 -0.81 53.44 21.63
C PHE A 885 -1.83 53.97 20.62
N LEU A 886 -1.61 53.62 19.35
CA LEU A 886 -2.58 53.74 18.25
C LEU A 886 -2.86 52.37 17.66
N GLY A 887 -4.07 52.18 17.14
CA GLY A 887 -4.46 50.94 16.48
C GLY A 887 -5.98 50.75 16.43
N ILE A 888 -6.41 49.50 16.46
CA ILE A 888 -7.82 49.10 16.42
C ILE A 888 -8.21 48.54 17.79
N GLN A 889 -9.30 49.01 18.39
CA GLN A 889 -9.80 48.45 19.65
C GLN A 889 -11.33 48.41 19.69
N MET A 890 -11.87 47.33 20.28
CA MET A 890 -13.25 47.22 20.73
C MET A 890 -13.28 46.92 22.23
N MET A 891 -13.89 47.82 23.00
CA MET A 891 -13.90 47.77 24.47
C MET A 891 -15.21 48.34 25.02
N THR A 892 -15.73 47.74 26.09
CA THR A 892 -16.91 48.21 26.83
C THR A 892 -16.52 49.14 27.99
N TRP A 893 -17.51 49.89 28.47
CA TRP A 893 -17.37 50.88 29.54
C TRP A 893 -16.83 50.31 30.88
N ASP A 894 -17.12 49.05 31.15
CA ASP A 894 -16.70 48.26 32.32
C ASP A 894 -15.29 47.64 32.15
N HIS A 895 -14.54 48.13 31.16
CA HIS A 895 -13.14 47.81 30.90
C HIS A 895 -12.90 46.40 30.30
N VAL A 896 -13.94 45.70 29.87
CA VAL A 896 -13.78 44.44 29.13
C VAL A 896 -13.34 44.73 27.70
N GLU A 897 -12.09 44.36 27.41
CA GLU A 897 -11.49 44.49 26.08
C GLU A 897 -11.67 43.20 25.27
N TYR A 898 -12.49 43.28 24.23
CA TYR A 898 -12.79 42.16 23.35
C TYR A 898 -11.73 41.98 22.27
N PHE A 899 -11.22 43.08 21.75
CA PHE A 899 -10.22 43.11 20.69
C PHE A 899 -9.34 44.34 20.83
N CYS A 900 -8.03 44.16 20.72
CA CYS A 900 -7.08 45.24 20.50
C CYS A 900 -5.95 44.76 19.58
N LEU A 901 -5.63 45.57 18.58
CA LEU A 901 -4.40 45.52 17.80
C LEU A 901 -3.75 46.88 17.90
N SER A 902 -2.64 47.01 18.63
CA SER A 902 -2.00 48.31 18.83
C SER A 902 -0.50 48.24 19.03
N ALA A 903 0.18 49.29 18.56
CA ALA A 903 1.60 49.51 18.74
C ALA A 903 1.84 50.85 19.45
N ASN A 904 2.87 50.89 20.30
CA ASN A 904 3.30 52.14 20.90
C ASN A 904 4.09 52.97 19.88
N TYR A 905 3.48 54.04 19.36
CA TYR A 905 4.06 54.90 18.33
C TYR A 905 5.06 55.94 18.88
N THR A 906 5.25 56.04 20.20
CA THR A 906 6.09 57.09 20.82
C THR A 906 7.44 56.62 21.35
N LYS A 907 7.71 55.31 21.40
CA LYS A 907 8.98 54.78 21.95
C LYS A 907 10.11 54.64 20.88
N SER A 908 11.38 54.81 21.30
CA SER A 908 12.70 54.80 20.58
C SER A 908 13.76 53.67 20.90
N GLY A 909 13.63 52.40 20.48
CA GLY A 909 14.36 51.16 20.97
C GLY A 909 13.90 49.74 20.48
N ALA A 910 12.84 49.12 21.05
CA ALA A 910 12.34 47.75 20.78
C ALA A 910 10.79 47.65 20.67
N LYS A 911 10.15 46.71 19.96
CA LYS A 911 8.69 46.83 19.66
C LYS A 911 7.77 46.59 20.87
N GLU A 912 7.17 47.65 21.42
CA GLU A 912 6.05 47.51 22.39
C GLU A 912 4.69 47.44 21.67
N ILE A 913 4.05 46.27 21.75
CA ILE A 913 2.71 46.01 21.24
C ILE A 913 1.75 45.68 22.38
N TYR A 914 0.51 46.11 22.25
CA TYR A 914 -0.57 45.74 23.15
C TYR A 914 -1.71 45.16 22.32
N ASN A 915 -1.64 43.86 22.11
CA ASN A 915 -2.65 43.12 21.36
C ASN A 915 -3.44 42.21 22.31
N ARG A 916 -4.76 42.15 22.11
CA ARG A 916 -5.68 41.35 22.91
C ARG A 916 -6.81 40.79 22.06
N ILE A 917 -7.22 39.56 22.34
CA ILE A 917 -8.44 38.94 21.80
C ILE A 917 -9.14 38.16 22.92
N ALA A 918 -10.33 38.59 23.34
CA ALA A 918 -11.07 38.04 24.49
C ALA A 918 -10.19 37.83 25.76
N GLY A 919 -9.30 38.79 26.05
CA GLY A 919 -8.35 38.73 27.15
C GLY A 919 -7.19 37.73 26.99
N TRP A 920 -6.98 37.13 25.82
CA TRP A 920 -5.70 36.50 25.44
C TRP A 920 -4.75 37.55 24.90
N ALA A 921 -3.50 37.53 25.34
CA ALA A 921 -2.41 38.31 24.76
C ALA A 921 -1.85 37.59 23.52
N PHE A 922 -1.34 38.35 22.55
CA PHE A 922 -0.59 37.78 21.45
C PHE A 922 0.50 38.71 20.92
N ASP A 923 1.57 38.11 20.42
CA ASP A 923 2.69 38.75 19.74
C ASP A 923 3.13 37.89 18.55
N ASN A 924 4.28 38.19 17.95
CA ASN A 924 4.83 37.44 16.83
C ASN A 924 5.47 36.09 17.23
N THR A 925 5.48 35.74 18.52
CA THR A 925 6.10 34.52 19.06
C THR A 925 5.10 33.58 19.73
N ARG A 926 3.94 34.07 20.18
CA ARG A 926 2.90 33.26 20.84
C ARG A 926 1.54 33.96 20.99
N ILE A 927 0.51 33.15 21.26
CA ILE A 927 -0.79 33.56 21.81
C ILE A 927 -0.90 32.96 23.23
N TRP A 928 -1.13 33.76 24.27
CA TRP A 928 -1.10 33.30 25.66
C TRP A 928 -2.10 33.97 26.60
N LYS A 929 -2.48 33.24 27.66
CA LYS A 929 -3.26 33.74 28.79
C LYS A 929 -2.81 32.99 30.05
N ASN A 930 -2.37 33.74 31.05
CA ASN A 930 -1.71 33.20 32.26
C ASN A 930 -0.55 32.27 31.86
N ASN A 931 -0.59 31.00 32.29
CA ASN A 931 0.45 30.01 31.98
C ASN A 931 0.23 29.29 30.63
N VAL A 932 -0.95 29.40 30.02
CA VAL A 932 -1.27 28.69 28.76
C VAL A 932 -0.79 29.52 27.58
N SER A 933 0.05 28.93 26.73
CA SER A 933 0.67 29.60 25.58
C SER A 933 0.76 28.65 24.38
N LEU A 934 0.20 29.07 23.24
CA LEU A 934 0.46 28.51 21.91
C LEU A 934 1.65 29.27 21.32
N GLY A 935 2.78 28.59 21.10
CA GLY A 935 3.97 29.13 20.45
C GLY A 935 3.81 29.21 18.94
N ALA A 936 4.57 30.13 18.32
CA ALA A 936 4.66 30.26 16.85
C ALA A 936 5.33 29.04 16.18
N ASP A 937 6.00 28.18 16.95
CA ASP A 937 6.49 26.87 16.51
C ASP A 937 5.37 25.81 16.40
N GLY A 938 4.16 26.11 16.90
CA GLY A 938 3.04 25.17 16.99
C GLY A 938 2.94 24.42 18.33
N SER A 939 3.89 24.64 19.25
CA SER A 939 3.86 23.98 20.57
C SER A 939 2.80 24.61 21.48
N ILE A 940 2.15 23.81 22.33
CA ILE A 940 1.19 24.29 23.33
C ILE A 940 1.74 23.98 24.72
N THR A 941 1.89 24.99 25.56
CA THR A 941 2.45 24.89 26.91
C THR A 941 1.47 25.37 27.96
N ASN A 942 1.53 24.80 29.16
CA ASN A 942 0.93 25.33 30.38
C ASN A 942 2.01 25.50 31.46
N GLY A 943 2.91 26.47 31.23
CA GLY A 943 4.15 26.59 31.97
C GLY A 943 4.92 25.27 32.00
N THR A 944 5.30 24.81 33.20
CA THR A 944 5.94 23.51 33.41
C THR A 944 4.97 22.34 33.56
N ARG A 945 3.65 22.58 33.64
CA ARG A 945 2.67 21.53 34.00
C ARG A 945 2.42 20.53 32.88
N TRP A 946 2.37 21.00 31.64
CA TRP A 946 2.36 20.16 30.44
C TRP A 946 2.84 20.94 29.22
N LYS A 947 3.39 20.22 28.24
CA LYS A 947 3.79 20.73 26.92
C LYS A 947 3.45 19.69 25.86
N LEU A 948 2.78 20.12 24.79
CA LEU A 948 2.66 19.42 23.53
C LEU A 948 3.64 20.09 22.56
N ASN A 949 4.54 19.32 21.96
CA ASN A 949 5.51 19.82 20.99
C ASN A 949 4.98 19.68 19.56
N ASN A 950 5.59 20.42 18.63
CA ASN A 950 5.24 20.41 17.21
C ASN A 950 5.78 19.19 16.44
N ASP A 951 6.73 18.45 17.03
CA ASP A 951 7.24 17.18 16.50
C ASP A 951 6.30 15.99 16.78
N GLY A 952 5.30 16.17 17.66
CA GLY A 952 4.38 15.13 18.12
C GLY A 952 4.68 14.59 19.52
N SER A 953 5.81 14.97 20.14
CA SER A 953 6.13 14.58 21.51
C SER A 953 5.31 15.38 22.54
N ALA A 954 5.05 14.76 23.70
CA ALA A 954 4.27 15.36 24.77
C ALA A 954 4.93 15.12 26.13
N SER A 955 4.80 16.09 27.04
CA SER A 955 5.24 15.96 28.44
C SER A 955 4.19 16.48 29.41
N PHE A 956 4.04 15.80 30.53
CA PHE A 956 3.06 16.09 31.56
C PHE A 956 3.69 16.01 32.96
N GLY A 957 3.17 16.81 33.89
CA GLY A 957 3.63 16.85 35.28
C GLY A 957 5.09 17.27 35.43
N SER A 958 5.56 18.25 34.64
CA SER A 958 6.97 18.68 34.60
C SER A 958 7.95 17.55 34.20
N GLY A 959 7.63 16.80 33.15
CA GLY A 959 8.46 15.70 32.64
C GLY A 959 8.30 14.36 33.37
N ARG A 960 7.40 14.27 34.37
CA ARG A 960 7.08 13.02 35.08
C ARG A 960 6.41 11.98 34.18
N SER A 961 5.71 12.42 33.15
CA SER A 961 5.31 11.60 32.02
C SER A 961 5.79 12.25 30.72
N ILE A 962 6.33 11.46 29.80
CA ILE A 962 6.86 11.89 28.50
C ILE A 962 6.49 10.84 27.46
N PHE A 963 6.06 11.29 26.29
CA PHE A 963 5.83 10.48 25.09
C PHE A 963 6.69 11.10 23.98
N ASN A 964 7.64 10.33 23.45
CA ASN A 964 8.56 10.78 22.41
C ASN A 964 8.08 10.36 21.01
N THR A 965 8.65 10.96 19.98
CA THR A 965 8.29 10.73 18.57
C THR A 965 8.84 9.42 18.00
N ASP A 966 9.91 8.87 18.61
CA ASP A 966 10.50 7.58 18.30
C ASP A 966 9.72 6.39 18.89
N GLY A 967 8.56 6.65 19.51
CA GLY A 967 7.75 5.66 20.20
C GLY A 967 8.19 5.35 21.62
N SER A 968 9.32 5.89 22.11
CA SER A 968 9.77 5.74 23.50
C SER A 968 8.99 6.63 24.46
N GLY A 969 9.10 6.37 25.76
CA GLY A 969 8.48 7.24 26.76
C GLY A 969 8.60 6.77 28.20
N GLN A 970 8.00 7.55 29.09
CA GLN A 970 7.95 7.26 30.52
C GLN A 970 6.67 7.80 31.17
N VAL A 971 6.26 7.16 32.25
CA VAL A 971 5.25 7.65 33.21
C VAL A 971 5.75 7.42 34.64
N ALA A 972 5.03 7.96 35.62
CA ALA A 972 5.35 7.82 37.04
C ALA A 972 6.79 8.24 37.41
N ASN A 973 7.31 9.29 36.75
CA ASN A 973 8.66 9.83 36.93
C ASN A 973 9.77 8.80 36.61
N GLY A 974 9.68 8.16 35.44
CA GLY A 974 10.68 7.18 34.96
C GLY A 974 10.57 5.80 35.61
N LYS A 975 9.68 5.61 36.59
CA LYS A 975 9.46 4.30 37.25
C LYS A 975 8.73 3.30 36.37
N PHE A 976 8.03 3.73 35.34
CA PHE A 976 7.57 2.89 34.25
C PHE A 976 7.98 3.57 32.96
N LYS A 977 8.84 2.94 32.16
CA LYS A 977 9.37 3.50 30.93
C LYS A 977 9.54 2.43 29.88
N TRP A 978 9.54 2.84 28.62
CA TRP A 978 9.77 1.98 27.47
C TRP A 978 10.68 2.68 26.46
N ASP A 979 11.49 1.90 25.76
CA ASP A 979 12.33 2.38 24.66
C ASP A 979 11.60 2.26 23.30
N ALA A 980 12.24 2.73 22.24
CA ALA A 980 11.72 2.68 20.87
C ALA A 980 11.59 1.25 20.31
N ALA A 981 12.21 0.25 20.94
CA ALA A 981 12.08 -1.17 20.58
C ALA A 981 10.94 -1.87 21.36
N GLY A 982 10.25 -1.16 22.26
CA GLY A 982 9.16 -1.69 23.06
C GLY A 982 9.60 -2.40 24.36
N ASN A 983 10.87 -2.32 24.75
CA ASN A 983 11.33 -2.93 26.00
C ASN A 983 10.81 -2.14 27.21
N ILE A 984 10.06 -2.78 28.11
CA ILE A 984 9.44 -2.13 29.27
C ILE A 984 10.30 -2.32 30.52
N ILE A 985 10.63 -1.23 31.20
CA ILE A 985 11.29 -1.21 32.52
C ILE A 985 10.34 -0.63 33.56
N ALA A 986 10.02 -1.42 34.59
CA ALA A 986 9.15 -1.01 35.69
C ALA A 986 9.81 -1.22 37.07
N GLN A 987 9.99 -0.14 37.83
CA GLN A 987 10.67 -0.13 39.12
C GLN A 987 9.67 0.00 40.28
N GLY A 988 9.54 -1.05 41.10
CA GLY A 988 8.66 -1.06 42.28
C GLY A 988 7.16 -1.13 41.96
N GLY A 989 6.79 -1.54 40.74
CA GLY A 989 5.40 -1.71 40.33
C GLY A 989 4.75 -2.95 40.98
N LYS A 990 3.48 -2.81 41.41
CA LYS A 990 2.63 -3.95 41.77
C LYS A 990 1.76 -4.30 40.57
N PHE A 991 2.02 -5.46 39.97
CA PHE A 991 1.30 -5.97 38.81
C PHE A 991 0.22 -6.94 39.24
N LYS A 992 -1.03 -6.68 38.84
CA LYS A 992 -2.19 -7.54 39.04
C LYS A 992 -2.72 -7.95 37.68
N ASP A 993 -3.23 -9.18 37.57
CA ASP A 993 -3.86 -9.71 36.36
C ASP A 993 -2.91 -9.74 35.13
N VAL A 994 -1.60 -9.85 35.37
CA VAL A 994 -0.56 -9.99 34.33
C VAL A 994 -0.28 -11.46 34.01
N THR A 995 -0.47 -11.82 32.75
CA THR A 995 -0.02 -13.09 32.15
C THR A 995 1.48 -13.02 31.88
N ILE A 996 2.27 -13.65 32.75
CA ILE A 996 3.71 -13.87 32.52
C ILE A 996 3.81 -15.17 31.71
N GLN A 997 4.15 -15.07 30.42
CA GLN A 997 4.50 -16.23 29.61
C GLN A 997 5.95 -16.62 29.95
N GLY A 998 6.12 -17.63 30.82
CA GLY A 998 7.43 -18.13 31.25
C GLY A 998 7.44 -18.87 32.60
N THR A 999 8.65 -19.25 33.01
CA THR A 999 9.02 -20.28 34.01
C THR A 999 8.30 -20.32 35.35
N ILE A 1000 7.71 -19.21 35.82
CA ILE A 1000 7.19 -19.10 37.19
C ILE A 1000 5.73 -19.54 37.31
N ARG A 1001 4.99 -19.73 36.19
CA ARG A 1001 3.57 -20.14 36.20
C ARG A 1001 3.12 -21.07 35.06
N SER A 1002 4.03 -21.76 34.37
CA SER A 1002 3.64 -22.78 33.38
C SER A 1002 2.76 -23.86 34.02
N ALA A 1003 1.61 -24.17 33.42
CA ALA A 1003 0.93 -25.43 33.71
C ALA A 1003 1.81 -26.60 33.25
N PHE A 1004 1.57 -27.80 33.79
CA PHE A 1004 2.07 -29.03 33.15
C PHE A 1004 1.34 -29.23 31.82
N VAL A 1005 2.07 -29.60 30.77
CA VAL A 1005 1.53 -30.00 29.46
C VAL A 1005 2.02 -31.40 29.09
N GLN A 1006 1.25 -32.18 28.34
CA GLN A 1006 1.75 -33.43 27.77
C GLN A 1006 2.72 -33.14 26.63
N ASN A 1007 3.74 -33.96 26.43
CA ASN A 1007 4.61 -33.96 25.25
C ASN A 1007 3.85 -34.41 23.97
N ASP A 1008 2.82 -33.67 23.56
CA ASP A 1008 1.92 -34.10 22.49
C ASP A 1008 2.59 -34.02 21.10
N PRO A 1009 2.78 -35.16 20.38
CA PRO A 1009 3.37 -35.18 19.05
C PRO A 1009 2.41 -34.69 17.94
N SER A 1010 1.27 -34.09 18.27
CA SER A 1010 0.36 -33.42 17.33
C SER A 1010 0.48 -31.89 17.34
N ILE A 1011 1.13 -31.29 18.36
CA ILE A 1011 1.33 -29.84 18.45
C ILE A 1011 2.61 -29.45 17.70
N TRP A 1012 2.46 -29.19 16.39
CA TRP A 1012 3.53 -28.67 15.53
C TRP A 1012 3.23 -27.23 15.13
N ILE A 1013 4.21 -26.33 15.25
CA ILE A 1013 4.15 -25.00 14.64
C ILE A 1013 4.92 -25.04 13.33
N VAL A 1014 4.20 -24.93 12.20
CA VAL A 1014 4.82 -24.64 10.91
C VAL A 1014 5.21 -23.16 10.89
N VAL A 1015 6.48 -22.88 11.17
CA VAL A 1015 7.11 -21.61 10.76
C VAL A 1015 7.46 -21.74 9.28
N GLY A 1016 7.14 -20.73 8.47
CA GLY A 1016 7.08 -20.87 7.01
C GLY A 1016 8.39 -21.28 6.32
N GLY A 1017 8.29 -22.19 5.35
CA GLY A 1017 9.38 -22.56 4.43
C GLY A 1017 10.23 -23.74 4.93
N GLY A 1018 9.77 -24.97 4.70
CA GLY A 1018 10.45 -26.16 5.22
C GLY A 1018 11.60 -26.69 4.37
N THR A 1019 12.62 -27.25 5.03
CA THR A 1019 13.15 -28.59 4.74
C THR A 1019 13.88 -29.17 5.97
N THR A 1020 13.49 -30.40 6.33
CA THR A 1020 14.16 -31.33 7.28
C THR A 1020 14.49 -30.83 8.70
N SER A 1021 13.58 -31.08 9.65
CA SER A 1021 13.80 -31.86 10.90
C SER A 1021 12.96 -31.38 12.09
N ASP A 1022 11.64 -31.57 11.98
CA ASP A 1022 10.70 -31.93 13.05
C ASP A 1022 11.11 -31.57 14.50
N VAL A 1023 10.89 -30.29 14.84
CA VAL A 1023 11.13 -29.71 16.16
C VAL A 1023 9.85 -29.74 17.02
N GLN A 1024 9.76 -30.65 17.99
CA GLN A 1024 8.63 -30.76 18.93
C GLN A 1024 8.52 -29.50 19.81
N THR A 1025 7.30 -29.00 20.06
CA THR A 1025 7.08 -27.68 20.71
C THR A 1025 7.47 -27.61 22.18
N ASP A 1026 7.69 -28.76 22.80
CA ASP A 1026 7.93 -28.92 24.23
C ASP A 1026 9.33 -29.54 24.46
N PRO A 1027 10.17 -28.99 25.36
CA PRO A 1027 9.98 -27.82 26.24
C PRO A 1027 10.46 -26.47 25.65
N VAL A 1028 10.13 -26.14 24.39
CA VAL A 1028 10.48 -24.81 23.84
C VAL A 1028 9.71 -23.71 24.57
N HIS A 1029 8.39 -23.86 24.67
CA HIS A 1029 7.46 -22.84 25.19
C HIS A 1029 6.99 -23.07 26.63
N TYR A 1030 7.11 -24.30 27.13
CA TYR A 1030 6.64 -24.69 28.46
C TYR A 1030 7.79 -25.19 29.32
N ASP A 1031 7.72 -24.84 30.60
CA ASP A 1031 8.75 -25.15 31.59
C ASP A 1031 8.37 -26.34 32.47
N ASN A 1032 7.13 -26.82 32.38
CA ASN A 1032 6.61 -27.99 33.09
C ASN A 1032 6.02 -28.95 32.04
N VAL A 1033 6.74 -30.03 31.71
CA VAL A 1033 6.35 -30.96 30.63
C VAL A 1033 6.23 -32.38 31.16
N VAL A 1034 5.13 -33.06 30.82
CA VAL A 1034 4.85 -34.45 31.15
C VAL A 1034 5.18 -35.31 29.94
N CYS A 1035 6.31 -36.01 30.02
CA CYS A 1035 6.88 -36.85 28.99
C CYS A 1035 6.31 -38.28 29.06
N THR A 1036 5.16 -38.53 28.44
CA THR A 1036 4.61 -39.90 28.25
C THR A 1036 5.17 -40.54 26.99
N GLN A 1037 5.39 -41.86 26.99
CA GLN A 1037 5.64 -42.62 25.76
C GLN A 1037 4.81 -43.91 25.65
N THR A 1038 4.35 -44.23 24.44
CA THR A 1038 3.52 -45.40 24.15
C THR A 1038 4.15 -46.26 23.04
N GLY A 1039 4.43 -47.54 23.33
CA GLY A 1039 4.88 -48.51 22.32
C GLY A 1039 6.40 -48.79 22.26
N GLY A 1040 7.17 -48.39 23.27
CA GLY A 1040 8.56 -48.84 23.46
C GLY A 1040 9.64 -48.12 22.66
N TRP A 1041 9.27 -47.15 21.81
CA TRP A 1041 10.21 -46.24 21.17
C TRP A 1041 10.33 -44.94 21.99
N ASN A 1042 11.53 -44.36 22.02
CA ASN A 1042 11.75 -43.05 22.64
C ASN A 1042 10.99 -41.96 21.84
N GLU A 1043 10.04 -41.30 22.49
CA GLU A 1043 9.54 -40.02 21.98
C GLU A 1043 10.61 -38.93 22.14
N ASN A 1044 10.72 -38.03 21.17
CA ASN A 1044 11.69 -36.93 21.22
C ASN A 1044 11.31 -35.94 22.34
N ILE A 1045 12.28 -35.22 22.90
CA ILE A 1045 12.04 -34.11 23.84
C ILE A 1045 13.05 -33.01 23.53
N ASN A 1046 12.55 -31.91 22.98
CA ASN A 1046 13.35 -30.91 22.30
C ASN A 1046 13.84 -29.79 23.25
N LEU A 1047 14.77 -30.14 24.14
CA LEU A 1047 15.44 -29.14 24.98
C LEU A 1047 16.18 -28.10 24.12
N GLN A 1048 16.09 -26.83 24.52
CA GLN A 1048 16.78 -25.74 23.85
C GLN A 1048 18.20 -25.55 24.41
N TRP A 1049 19.14 -25.20 23.53
CA TRP A 1049 20.60 -25.17 23.84
C TRP A 1049 21.26 -23.83 23.49
N THR A 1050 20.46 -22.77 23.38
CA THR A 1050 20.84 -21.38 23.06
C THR A 1050 21.00 -20.53 24.33
N LEU A 1051 21.73 -19.41 24.21
CA LEU A 1051 22.12 -18.53 25.32
C LEU A 1051 20.94 -17.99 26.15
N GLU A 1052 19.81 -17.74 25.48
CA GLU A 1052 18.54 -17.26 26.05
C GLU A 1052 17.98 -18.15 27.17
N ASN A 1053 18.43 -19.41 27.25
CA ASN A 1053 18.01 -20.36 28.26
C ASN A 1053 18.90 -20.35 29.52
N SER A 1054 19.96 -19.52 29.58
CA SER A 1054 20.77 -19.39 30.80
C SER A 1054 19.93 -18.87 31.96
N GLY A 1055 19.92 -19.59 33.10
CA GLY A 1055 19.07 -19.30 34.25
C GLY A 1055 17.60 -19.77 34.14
N ARG A 1056 17.16 -20.25 32.97
CA ARG A 1056 15.81 -20.83 32.78
C ARG A 1056 15.69 -22.14 33.56
N ARG A 1057 14.60 -22.36 34.29
CA ARG A 1057 14.31 -23.66 34.95
C ARG A 1057 13.29 -24.47 34.16
N ILE A 1058 13.49 -25.78 34.08
CA ILE A 1058 12.59 -26.73 33.42
C ILE A 1058 12.36 -27.94 34.33
N CYS A 1059 11.12 -28.41 34.40
CA CYS A 1059 10.66 -29.62 35.08
C CYS A 1059 10.11 -30.61 34.05
N LEU A 1060 10.70 -31.80 33.98
CA LEU A 1060 10.25 -32.91 33.12
C LEU A 1060 9.67 -34.03 34.01
N VAL A 1061 8.49 -34.53 33.67
CA VAL A 1061 7.76 -35.57 34.42
C VAL A 1061 7.46 -36.75 33.48
N ASN A 1062 8.19 -37.84 33.59
CA ASN A 1062 7.85 -39.08 32.88
C ASN A 1062 6.99 -39.95 33.79
N TYR A 1063 5.67 -39.88 33.70
CA TYR A 1063 4.81 -40.87 34.38
C TYR A 1063 3.44 -41.04 33.73
N ARG A 1064 2.53 -40.07 33.88
CA ARG A 1064 1.12 -40.20 33.48
C ARG A 1064 0.53 -38.86 33.09
N TRP A 1065 -0.23 -38.84 32.00
CA TRP A 1065 -1.12 -37.74 31.61
C TRP A 1065 -2.51 -38.29 31.26
N GLY A 1066 -3.56 -37.78 31.90
CA GLY A 1066 -4.93 -38.29 31.71
C GLY A 1066 -5.05 -39.80 32.02
N SER A 1067 -5.43 -40.59 31.03
CA SER A 1067 -5.43 -42.06 31.07
C SER A 1067 -4.12 -42.71 30.59
N THR A 1068 -3.24 -41.97 29.91
CA THR A 1068 -1.99 -42.47 29.32
C THR A 1068 -0.91 -42.61 30.39
N ILE A 1069 -0.33 -43.81 30.51
CA ILE A 1069 0.80 -44.11 31.42
C ILE A 1069 2.03 -44.42 30.57
N SER A 1070 3.15 -43.78 30.90
CA SER A 1070 4.43 -43.95 30.21
C SER A 1070 5.00 -45.36 30.36
N THR A 1071 5.55 -45.90 29.27
CA THR A 1071 6.03 -47.28 29.17
C THR A 1071 7.49 -47.36 28.72
N GLY A 1072 8.38 -47.84 29.61
CA GLY A 1072 9.82 -48.00 29.33
C GLY A 1072 10.68 -46.81 29.80
N VAL A 1073 11.93 -46.79 29.34
CA VAL A 1073 12.90 -45.71 29.61
C VAL A 1073 12.87 -44.71 28.45
N MET A 1074 12.95 -43.42 28.77
CA MET A 1074 13.16 -42.30 27.83
C MET A 1074 14.62 -41.81 27.88
N SER A 1075 15.08 -41.12 26.84
CA SER A 1075 16.39 -40.47 26.85
C SER A 1075 16.50 -39.23 25.96
N ILE A 1076 17.20 -38.20 26.42
CA ILE A 1076 17.52 -36.99 25.66
C ILE A 1076 19.03 -36.87 25.49
N THR A 1077 19.49 -36.59 24.26
CA THR A 1077 20.91 -36.43 23.94
C THR A 1077 21.27 -34.95 23.80
N ALA A 1078 22.38 -34.54 24.43
CA ALA A 1078 22.92 -33.19 24.32
C ALA A 1078 23.65 -32.99 22.97
N PRO A 1079 23.53 -31.82 22.31
CA PRO A 1079 24.33 -31.48 21.13
C PRO A 1079 25.83 -31.47 21.43
N SER A 1080 26.65 -31.60 20.38
CA SER A 1080 28.11 -31.56 20.50
C SER A 1080 28.58 -30.28 21.20
N GLY A 1081 29.47 -30.42 22.19
CA GLY A 1081 29.95 -29.32 23.03
C GLY A 1081 28.98 -28.82 24.11
N LYS A 1082 27.84 -29.50 24.32
CA LYS A 1082 26.86 -29.22 25.39
C LYS A 1082 26.70 -30.45 26.29
N TYR A 1083 26.30 -30.25 27.55
CA TYR A 1083 26.17 -31.35 28.51
C TYR A 1083 24.96 -31.23 29.43
N PHE A 1084 24.54 -32.36 29.98
CA PHE A 1084 23.79 -32.42 31.24
C PHE A 1084 24.78 -32.55 32.39
N PHE A 1085 24.72 -31.66 33.39
CA PHE A 1085 25.56 -31.71 34.58
C PHE A 1085 24.76 -32.31 35.74
N GLU A 1086 25.10 -33.52 36.18
CA GLU A 1086 24.42 -34.25 37.27
C GLU A 1086 25.47 -34.96 38.13
N ASP A 1087 25.37 -34.86 39.46
CA ASP A 1087 26.29 -35.50 40.43
C ASP A 1087 27.78 -35.16 40.23
N GLY A 1088 28.09 -33.98 39.66
CA GLY A 1088 29.46 -33.56 39.32
C GLY A 1088 30.03 -34.15 38.02
N ILE A 1089 29.21 -34.86 37.25
CA ILE A 1089 29.58 -35.52 35.99
C ILE A 1089 28.90 -34.81 34.81
N SER A 1090 29.66 -34.53 33.76
CA SER A 1090 29.13 -34.06 32.47
C SER A 1090 28.66 -35.25 31.62
N LYS A 1091 27.38 -35.28 31.28
CA LYS A 1091 26.73 -36.39 30.55
C LYS A 1091 26.24 -35.91 29.19
N THR A 1092 26.48 -36.71 28.16
CA THR A 1092 25.98 -36.48 26.79
C THR A 1092 24.54 -36.97 26.61
N THR A 1093 23.99 -37.76 27.53
CA THR A 1093 22.61 -38.24 27.49
C THR A 1093 21.99 -38.25 28.89
N LEU A 1094 20.78 -37.69 29.00
CA LEU A 1094 19.92 -37.78 30.18
C LEU A 1094 18.90 -38.90 29.96
N LYS A 1095 19.01 -40.03 30.67
CA LYS A 1095 18.04 -41.15 30.62
C LYS A 1095 17.09 -41.08 31.82
N PHE A 1096 15.81 -41.39 31.63
CA PHE A 1096 14.82 -41.35 32.71
C PHE A 1096 13.58 -42.23 32.53
N SER A 1097 12.99 -42.68 33.65
CA SER A 1097 11.75 -43.47 33.66
C SER A 1097 10.98 -43.28 34.97
N ARG A 1098 9.65 -43.08 34.90
CA ARG A 1098 8.72 -43.02 36.04
C ARG A 1098 9.11 -42.03 37.14
N GLU A 1099 9.66 -40.90 36.74
CA GLU A 1099 10.32 -39.92 37.60
C GLU A 1099 10.09 -38.46 37.16
N VAL A 1100 10.40 -37.52 38.07
CA VAL A 1100 10.47 -36.08 37.83
C VAL A 1100 11.92 -35.59 37.89
N ILE A 1101 12.29 -34.68 36.98
CA ILE A 1101 13.61 -34.06 36.87
C ILE A 1101 13.44 -32.55 36.79
N GLU A 1102 14.06 -31.80 37.71
CA GLU A 1102 14.20 -30.34 37.64
C GLU A 1102 15.62 -29.98 37.17
N MET A 1103 15.72 -29.06 36.21
CA MET A 1103 16.98 -28.59 35.63
C MET A 1103 17.02 -27.07 35.55
N ILE A 1104 18.22 -26.50 35.50
CA ILE A 1104 18.45 -25.08 35.17
C ILE A 1104 19.48 -24.94 34.05
N GLY A 1105 19.23 -24.04 33.10
CA GLY A 1105 20.14 -23.76 32.01
C GLY A 1105 21.36 -22.98 32.49
N TYR A 1106 22.53 -23.31 31.95
CA TYR A 1106 23.82 -22.76 32.36
C TYR A 1106 24.58 -22.22 31.15
N GLY A 1107 24.91 -20.92 31.19
CA GLY A 1107 25.68 -20.20 30.19
C GLY A 1107 26.23 -18.87 30.74
N ASP A 1108 27.22 -18.31 30.05
CA ASP A 1108 27.82 -17.00 30.37
C ASP A 1108 27.18 -15.84 29.55
N ASP A 1109 27.93 -14.82 29.16
CA ASP A 1109 27.44 -13.71 28.33
C ASP A 1109 27.43 -14.02 26.82
N LYS A 1110 27.96 -15.18 26.40
CA LYS A 1110 28.18 -15.56 24.98
C LYS A 1110 27.83 -17.02 24.66
N THR A 1111 27.96 -17.92 25.63
CA THR A 1111 27.98 -19.37 25.44
C THR A 1111 27.02 -20.05 26.40
N PHE A 1112 26.05 -20.80 25.87
CA PHE A 1112 25.30 -21.78 26.65
C PHE A 1112 26.11 -23.08 26.75
N PHE A 1113 26.39 -23.56 27.96
CA PHE A 1113 27.17 -24.78 28.20
C PHE A 1113 26.28 -26.03 28.36
N GLY A 1114 25.04 -25.86 28.84
CA GLY A 1114 24.09 -26.97 28.94
C GLY A 1114 23.12 -26.85 30.12
N TRP A 1115 22.60 -27.98 30.58
CA TRP A 1115 21.56 -28.05 31.62
C TRP A 1115 22.11 -28.69 32.90
N ILE A 1116 22.03 -28.01 34.03
CA ILE A 1116 22.37 -28.56 35.34
C ILE A 1116 21.12 -29.24 35.93
N VAL A 1117 21.21 -30.53 36.25
CA VAL A 1117 20.15 -31.26 36.97
C VAL A 1117 20.20 -30.83 38.44
N LEU A 1118 19.11 -30.23 38.92
CA LEU A 1118 18.98 -29.72 40.28
C LEU A 1118 18.34 -30.73 41.24
N ASN A 1119 17.33 -31.46 40.76
CA ASN A 1119 16.56 -32.41 41.56
C ASN A 1119 16.02 -33.53 40.67
N ARG A 1120 15.90 -34.73 41.24
CA ARG A 1120 15.47 -35.94 40.54
C ARG A 1120 14.79 -36.90 41.52
N ARG A 1121 13.57 -37.36 41.23
CA ARG A 1121 12.77 -38.20 42.13
C ARG A 1121 11.89 -39.19 41.39
N ASP A 1122 11.91 -40.44 41.83
CA ASP A 1122 10.97 -41.47 41.39
C ASP A 1122 9.54 -41.08 41.79
N LEU A 1123 8.59 -41.18 40.86
CA LEU A 1123 7.17 -40.88 41.06
C LEU A 1123 6.34 -42.15 41.29
N MET A 1124 6.67 -43.25 40.63
CA MET A 1124 6.00 -44.55 40.78
C MET A 1124 6.94 -45.73 40.56
N THR A 1125 7.29 -46.41 41.66
CA THR A 1125 8.14 -47.60 41.68
C THR A 1125 7.31 -48.87 41.53
N THR A 1126 7.54 -49.66 40.47
CA THR A 1126 6.96 -51.01 40.29
C THR A 1126 8.05 -52.08 40.17
N SER A 1127 9.09 -51.98 41.00
CA SER A 1127 10.20 -52.95 41.12
C SER A 1127 10.97 -53.26 39.83
N ARG A 1128 11.14 -52.26 38.95
CA ARG A 1128 11.84 -52.44 37.64
C ARG A 1128 12.68 -51.27 37.12
N TYR A 1129 12.45 -50.02 37.55
CA TYR A 1129 13.13 -48.83 36.97
C TYR A 1129 13.22 -47.67 37.99
N GLY A 1130 14.07 -47.79 39.01
CA GLY A 1130 14.42 -46.70 39.94
C GLY A 1130 15.93 -46.62 40.19
N LYS A 1131 16.48 -45.43 40.47
CA LYS A 1131 17.94 -45.23 40.68
C LYS A 1131 18.36 -45.28 42.16
N PHE A 1132 17.43 -45.11 43.10
CA PHE A 1132 17.73 -44.96 44.53
C PHE A 1132 17.56 -46.28 45.31
N GLN A 1133 18.59 -46.69 46.07
CA GLN A 1133 18.46 -47.80 47.03
C GLN A 1133 17.48 -47.42 48.14
N GLN A 1134 16.25 -47.94 48.05
CA GLN A 1134 15.17 -47.60 48.97
C GLN A 1134 15.19 -48.52 50.19
N ILE A 1135 15.37 -47.96 51.39
CA ILE A 1135 15.13 -48.67 52.65
C ILE A 1135 13.61 -48.83 52.80
N LEU A 1136 13.11 -50.05 52.60
CA LEU A 1136 11.70 -50.39 52.63
C LEU A 1136 11.15 -50.44 54.06
N VAL A 1137 11.93 -51.00 54.99
CA VAL A 1137 11.64 -50.95 56.43
C VAL A 1137 12.92 -50.91 57.24
N THR A 1138 12.94 -50.10 58.30
CA THR A 1138 13.88 -50.25 59.43
C THR A 1138 13.08 -50.70 60.64
N GLY A 1139 13.59 -51.67 61.39
CA GLY A 1139 12.92 -52.14 62.60
C GLY A 1139 13.85 -52.78 63.61
N ILE A 1140 13.29 -53.06 64.79
CA ILE A 1140 13.91 -53.80 65.88
C ILE A 1140 12.98 -54.94 66.28
N VAL A 1141 13.51 -56.16 66.29
CA VAL A 1141 12.87 -57.33 66.89
C VAL A 1141 13.36 -57.44 68.33
N THR A 1142 12.41 -57.53 69.26
CA THR A 1142 12.67 -57.85 70.66
C THR A 1142 12.23 -59.28 70.93
N GLY A 1143 13.21 -60.18 71.06
CA GLY A 1143 13.02 -61.60 71.33
C GLY A 1143 13.24 -61.96 72.80
N THR A 1144 12.44 -62.91 73.30
CA THR A 1144 12.52 -63.49 74.65
C THR A 1144 12.34 -65.00 74.57
N THR A 1145 12.57 -65.72 75.66
CA THR A 1145 12.48 -67.20 75.72
C THR A 1145 11.10 -67.77 75.40
N SER A 1146 10.03 -66.96 75.46
CA SER A 1146 8.64 -67.37 75.18
C SER A 1146 7.91 -66.52 74.14
N SER A 1147 8.41 -65.33 73.76
CA SER A 1147 7.70 -64.41 72.87
C SER A 1147 8.64 -63.56 72.00
N ALA A 1148 8.10 -62.97 70.93
CA ALA A 1148 8.79 -61.96 70.12
C ALA A 1148 7.84 -60.81 69.80
N SER A 1149 8.38 -59.60 69.70
CA SER A 1149 7.68 -58.41 69.21
C SER A 1149 8.56 -57.61 68.27
N VAL A 1150 7.97 -56.79 67.41
CA VAL A 1150 8.71 -55.94 66.46
C VAL A 1150 8.20 -54.51 66.52
N ARG A 1151 9.11 -53.54 66.49
CA ARG A 1151 8.82 -52.12 66.23
C ARG A 1151 9.52 -51.73 64.94
N PHE A 1152 8.85 -50.99 64.07
CA PHE A 1152 9.34 -50.74 62.72
C PHE A 1152 8.81 -49.41 62.15
N LEU A 1153 9.49 -48.94 61.11
CA LEU A 1153 9.09 -47.82 60.26
C LEU A 1153 9.21 -48.25 58.79
N CYS A 1154 8.08 -48.29 58.10
CA CYS A 1154 7.99 -48.62 56.68
C CYS A 1154 8.04 -47.36 55.82
N PHE A 1155 8.64 -47.44 54.62
CA PHE A 1155 8.78 -46.32 53.68
C PHE A 1155 7.43 -45.73 53.21
N ASP A 1156 6.40 -46.58 53.13
CA ASP A 1156 5.04 -46.28 52.67
C ASP A 1156 4.06 -46.04 53.84
N GLY A 1157 4.54 -46.10 55.08
CA GLY A 1157 3.70 -46.03 56.29
C GLY A 1157 2.88 -47.29 56.58
N SER A 1158 3.11 -48.41 55.88
CA SER A 1158 2.43 -49.68 56.13
C SER A 1158 2.64 -50.18 57.56
N LYS A 1159 1.57 -50.71 58.17
CA LYS A 1159 1.55 -51.21 59.55
C LYS A 1159 1.60 -52.75 59.65
N SER A 1160 1.85 -53.44 58.54
CA SER A 1160 1.66 -54.89 58.44
C SER A 1160 2.94 -55.72 58.67
N VAL A 1161 4.04 -55.11 59.13
CA VAL A 1161 5.23 -55.86 59.54
C VAL A 1161 4.96 -56.54 60.88
N SER A 1162 5.28 -57.82 60.99
CA SER A 1162 5.10 -58.60 62.22
C SER A 1162 6.25 -59.60 62.41
N VAL A 1163 6.38 -60.14 63.60
CA VAL A 1163 7.40 -61.16 63.90
C VAL A 1163 6.76 -62.38 64.58
N SER A 1164 7.23 -63.57 64.23
CA SER A 1164 6.89 -64.82 64.91
C SER A 1164 8.17 -65.51 65.38
N ARG A 1165 8.21 -65.93 66.64
CA ARG A 1165 9.27 -66.80 67.15
C ARG A 1165 8.94 -68.24 66.74
N LEU A 1166 9.79 -68.84 65.91
CA LEU A 1166 9.62 -70.21 65.41
C LEU A 1166 10.22 -71.27 66.36
N GLY A 1167 11.11 -70.85 67.24
CA GLY A 1167 11.83 -71.68 68.21
C GLY A 1167 12.89 -70.84 68.94
N LYS A 1168 13.67 -71.46 69.83
CA LYS A 1168 14.78 -70.78 70.52
C LYS A 1168 15.71 -70.14 69.49
N GLY A 1169 15.91 -68.83 69.58
CA GLY A 1169 16.76 -68.04 68.70
C GLY A 1169 16.40 -68.05 67.21
N MET A 1170 15.13 -68.30 66.85
CA MET A 1170 14.64 -68.34 65.46
C MET A 1170 13.45 -67.38 65.30
N TYR A 1171 13.61 -66.35 64.46
CA TYR A 1171 12.59 -65.32 64.26
C TYR A 1171 12.26 -65.14 62.78
N ARG A 1172 10.98 -65.20 62.45
CA ARG A 1172 10.44 -64.87 61.12
C ARG A 1172 9.86 -63.47 61.14
N ILE A 1173 10.36 -62.58 60.29
CA ILE A 1173 9.84 -61.23 60.12
C ILE A 1173 9.01 -61.23 58.84
N TYR A 1174 7.70 -61.04 59.00
CA TYR A 1174 6.79 -60.83 57.89
C TYR A 1174 6.83 -59.38 57.43
N LEU A 1175 6.91 -59.20 56.12
CA LEU A 1175 6.81 -57.92 55.41
C LEU A 1175 5.41 -57.80 54.79
N PRO A 1176 4.92 -56.58 54.50
CA PRO A 1176 3.67 -56.37 53.79
C PRO A 1176 3.67 -57.14 52.46
N SER A 1177 2.77 -58.13 52.33
CA SER A 1177 2.65 -58.95 51.12
C SER A 1177 2.29 -58.11 49.87
N THR A 1178 1.64 -56.96 50.09
CA THR A 1178 1.34 -55.94 49.07
C THR A 1178 2.59 -55.34 48.40
N TRP A 1179 3.79 -55.47 48.97
CA TRP A 1179 5.03 -55.02 48.33
C TRP A 1179 5.50 -55.95 47.21
N GLY A 1180 4.98 -57.18 47.11
CA GLY A 1180 5.25 -58.09 45.99
C GLY A 1180 6.73 -58.44 45.76
N LEU A 1181 7.57 -58.33 46.80
CA LEU A 1181 9.03 -58.23 46.65
C LEU A 1181 9.70 -59.43 45.97
N SER A 1182 9.09 -60.62 46.00
CA SER A 1182 9.59 -61.80 45.26
C SER A 1182 11.07 -62.12 45.54
N SER A 1183 11.49 -61.95 46.80
CA SER A 1183 12.87 -62.08 47.30
C SER A 1183 13.91 -61.08 46.75
N ARG A 1184 13.48 -60.02 46.03
CA ARG A 1184 14.35 -58.93 45.54
C ARG A 1184 14.59 -57.84 46.59
N TYR A 1185 15.14 -58.25 47.73
CA TYR A 1185 15.57 -57.34 48.78
C TYR A 1185 16.74 -57.89 49.57
N LEU A 1186 17.56 -57.00 50.11
CA LEU A 1186 18.63 -57.30 51.04
C LEU A 1186 18.13 -57.03 52.46
N VAL A 1187 18.47 -57.93 53.38
CA VAL A 1187 18.29 -57.71 54.83
C VAL A 1187 19.66 -57.46 55.45
N MET A 1188 19.85 -56.29 56.04
CA MET A 1188 20.97 -56.01 56.93
C MET A 1188 20.47 -56.14 58.37
N ALA A 1189 21.11 -56.96 59.20
CA ALA A 1189 20.72 -57.14 60.60
C ALA A 1189 21.91 -56.94 61.54
N THR A 1190 21.67 -56.39 62.74
CA THR A 1190 22.69 -56.17 63.78
C THR A 1190 22.15 -56.55 65.14
N GLY A 1191 22.91 -57.34 65.90
CA GLY A 1191 22.44 -57.95 67.14
C GLY A 1191 22.50 -57.01 68.34
N ILE A 1192 21.70 -57.33 69.35
CA ILE A 1192 21.65 -56.66 70.65
C ILE A 1192 21.83 -57.74 71.72
N TYR A 1193 22.77 -57.53 72.62
CA TYR A 1193 23.11 -58.47 73.69
C TYR A 1193 21.86 -58.95 74.46
N SER A 1194 21.71 -60.27 74.63
CA SER A 1194 20.56 -60.85 75.33
C SER A 1194 20.85 -60.91 76.83
N THR A 1195 20.12 -60.12 77.61
CA THR A 1195 20.14 -60.20 79.08
C THR A 1195 19.33 -61.37 79.62
N ALA A 1196 18.44 -61.97 78.81
CA ALA A 1196 17.63 -63.12 79.20
C ALA A 1196 18.43 -64.44 79.16
N GLU A 1197 19.42 -64.53 78.27
CA GLU A 1197 20.31 -65.70 78.13
C GLU A 1197 21.80 -65.36 78.37
N ASN A 1198 22.08 -64.13 78.81
CA ASN A 1198 23.41 -63.61 79.17
C ASN A 1198 24.49 -63.85 78.09
N THR A 1199 24.15 -63.55 76.83
CA THR A 1199 25.01 -63.85 75.67
C THR A 1199 24.86 -62.81 74.55
N PRO A 1200 25.92 -62.51 73.78
CA PRO A 1200 25.80 -61.69 72.57
C PRO A 1200 24.89 -62.35 71.53
N ILE A 1201 24.23 -61.53 70.71
CA ILE A 1201 23.34 -62.01 69.64
C ILE A 1201 23.99 -61.73 68.29
N TYR A 1202 24.06 -62.76 67.46
CA TYR A 1202 24.58 -62.69 66.09
C TYR A 1202 23.44 -63.02 65.11
N PRO A 1203 22.69 -62.00 64.62
CA PRO A 1203 21.56 -62.23 63.74
C PRO A 1203 22.05 -62.55 62.32
N THR A 1204 21.96 -63.81 61.95
CA THR A 1204 22.27 -64.31 60.61
C THR A 1204 20.98 -64.44 59.80
N VAL A 1205 20.94 -63.85 58.60
CA VAL A 1205 19.84 -64.03 57.66
C VAL A 1205 19.88 -65.48 57.15
N LYS A 1206 18.92 -66.30 57.58
CA LYS A 1206 18.87 -67.72 57.25
C LYS A 1206 18.31 -67.96 55.85
N ALA A 1207 17.27 -67.24 55.48
CA ALA A 1207 16.58 -67.34 54.20
C ALA A 1207 15.71 -66.09 53.94
N ILE A 1208 15.56 -65.74 52.66
CA ILE A 1208 14.78 -64.61 52.17
C ILE A 1208 13.65 -65.15 51.26
N TYR A 1209 12.40 -64.78 51.56
CA TYR A 1209 11.20 -65.18 50.82
C TYR A 1209 10.40 -63.97 50.36
N SER A 1210 9.43 -64.20 49.46
CA SER A 1210 8.68 -63.14 48.75
C SER A 1210 8.01 -62.07 49.62
N TYR A 1211 7.66 -62.39 50.87
CA TYR A 1211 7.02 -61.48 51.82
C TYR A 1211 7.47 -61.70 53.28
N TYR A 1212 8.56 -62.43 53.52
CA TYR A 1212 9.14 -62.60 54.87
C TYR A 1212 10.59 -63.08 54.78
N PHE A 1213 11.35 -62.88 55.85
CA PHE A 1213 12.69 -63.45 55.99
C PHE A 1213 12.87 -64.07 57.38
N ASP A 1214 13.75 -65.07 57.46
CA ASP A 1214 14.07 -65.76 58.70
C ASP A 1214 15.46 -65.35 59.19
N ILE A 1215 15.54 -64.96 60.47
CA ILE A 1215 16.78 -64.65 61.19
C ILE A 1215 17.02 -65.74 62.24
N TYR A 1216 18.25 -66.28 62.27
CA TYR A 1216 18.75 -67.06 63.40
C TYR A 1216 19.68 -66.19 64.23
N THR A 1217 19.57 -66.27 65.55
CA THR A 1217 20.31 -65.42 66.50
C THR A 1217 21.42 -66.22 67.19
N GLN A 1218 22.30 -66.79 66.37
CA GLN A 1218 23.43 -67.62 66.79
C GLN A 1218 24.60 -67.49 65.81
N ASP A 1219 25.80 -67.76 66.30
CA ASP A 1219 27.01 -68.08 65.54
C ASP A 1219 27.38 -69.57 65.60
N ASP A 1220 26.94 -70.32 66.61
CA ASP A 1220 27.24 -71.76 66.80
C ASP A 1220 26.02 -72.71 66.64
N ALA A 1221 26.02 -73.88 67.29
CA ALA A 1221 24.92 -74.85 67.26
C ALA A 1221 23.84 -74.62 68.34
N SER A 1222 24.09 -73.72 69.30
CA SER A 1222 23.24 -73.41 70.44
C SER A 1222 22.48 -72.09 70.21
N ARG A 1223 21.24 -72.18 69.71
CA ARG A 1223 20.41 -70.99 69.47
C ARG A 1223 20.09 -70.29 70.77
N ASN A 1224 20.25 -68.97 70.81
CA ASN A 1224 19.92 -68.16 71.98
C ASN A 1224 18.85 -67.12 71.62
N ASP A 1225 17.83 -66.95 72.46
CA ASP A 1225 16.84 -65.89 72.23
C ASP A 1225 17.41 -64.50 72.55
N GLY A 1226 17.05 -63.52 71.73
CA GLY A 1226 17.47 -62.14 71.94
C GLY A 1226 17.02 -61.20 70.83
N SER A 1227 17.53 -59.97 70.89
CA SER A 1227 17.01 -58.85 70.10
C SER A 1227 17.97 -58.46 68.98
N PHE A 1228 17.45 -57.88 67.90
CA PHE A 1228 18.26 -57.36 66.79
C PHE A 1228 17.55 -56.24 66.04
N ASN A 1229 18.33 -55.31 65.51
CA ASN A 1229 17.86 -54.34 64.52
C ASN A 1229 17.95 -54.96 63.13
N PHE A 1230 17.09 -54.51 62.21
CA PHE A 1230 17.17 -54.86 60.81
C PHE A 1230 16.80 -53.67 59.91
N GLN A 1231 17.37 -53.65 58.71
CA GLN A 1231 16.93 -52.84 57.59
C GLN A 1231 16.69 -53.75 56.39
N VAL A 1232 15.56 -53.54 55.72
CA VAL A 1232 15.26 -54.15 54.42
C VAL A 1232 15.50 -53.09 53.35
N ILE A 1233 16.36 -53.38 52.39
CA ILE A 1233 16.72 -52.51 51.28
C ILE A 1233 16.22 -53.16 49.99
N SER A 1234 15.50 -52.41 49.16
CA SER A 1234 15.09 -52.87 47.83
C SER A 1234 16.33 -53.15 46.97
N THR A 1235 16.38 -54.33 46.37
CA THR A 1235 17.39 -54.68 45.36
C THR A 1235 16.75 -54.91 43.99
N ALA A 1236 15.51 -54.43 43.79
CA ALA A 1236 14.74 -54.67 42.57
C ALA A 1236 15.41 -54.12 41.30
N ASP A 1237 16.24 -53.08 41.45
CA ASP A 1237 16.97 -52.40 40.39
C ASP A 1237 18.46 -52.79 40.34
N TRP A 1238 18.88 -53.86 41.04
CA TRP A 1238 20.26 -54.39 40.97
C TRP A 1238 20.48 -55.36 39.79
N ASP A 1239 19.39 -55.77 39.11
CA ASP A 1239 19.40 -56.63 37.92
C ASP A 1239 19.43 -55.81 36.59
N LEU A 1240 19.99 -54.59 36.60
CA LEU A 1240 20.01 -53.62 35.47
C LEU A 1240 21.42 -53.31 34.95
#